data_AF-A0A8D0APP5-F1
#
_entry.id   AF-A0A8D0APP5-F1
#
_cell.length_a   1.000
_cell.length_b   1.000
_cell.length_c   1.000
_cell.angle_alpha   90.00
_cell.angle_beta   90.00
_cell.angle_gamma   90.00
#
_symmetry.space_group_name_H-M   'P 1'
#
loop_
_entity.id
_entity.type
_entity.pdbx_description
1 polymer ?
#
loop_
_entity_poly.entity_id
_entity_poly.type
_entity_poly.pdbx_seq_one_letter_code
_entity_poly.pdbx_strand_id
1 'polypeptide(L)'
;TINWELLISIFALSSSSSLPLLADYYASLHITSTNWVPFKKRLILCGLNVSFKFHIQEGENNDKFFTHPRNPKALAAYLFAHNHLFYMMELLTGLLLMMLSLCEAPAVPSLRLDVYVHATLELLALVIVAFELCMKLRWLGFHTFIRHKRTMVKMCVLLLQFVEAIVVLIRQTSHMRVTRALRPIFLVDCRYCGAVRRNLRQIFQSLPPFIDILLLLLFFMVIFAIFPDFSPFLSPQYFSTLENSLVSLFVLLTTANFPDVMMPSYSKNRWSCVFFIVYLSIELYFIMNLLLAVVFDTFNDVEKMKFKSLLLHKRSAIDHAFQLLVSRQRPMGVSLKQFDGLMRFYRPRMSARDRFLTYKALNTSGAPMLSLQDFYKFYQVTGLKWKARRSGEHWFDDLPHTTFLIFKGINLLVKSKAFQYAMYVVVAINGVWILVETYTLNSGISWSRFVPWSYIVFLTIYGVEVLLKISGLGPMAYFSSGWNLFDFSVTVFAFLGLTALAFDMEPFYFIVVLRPLQLLRLFKIKQRYRNVLDTMFELFPRMASLGLTLIIFYYSFAIVGMEFFAEVVYPNCCNASTVADSYRQINVTYGNKTVLEEGYYYLNNFNNILSSFVTLFELTVVNNWYITMEGVTSMTTHWSRLYFMTFYIVTMVVMTIIVAFILDAFVFRMNYSRKNHENGIVFEVEVSRDEALATLELKKNTHTHTHTLHSSLVYLGRRSRTKSDLSMKMYEEEIQHEWYTEYSRENLPEQDQSLERELDSPVSDPSPFPEPQLNAQTGPHRVN
;
A
#
# COMPACT_ATOMS: atom_id res chain seq x y z
N THR A 1 2.54 -27.66 -35.08
CA THR A 1 1.45 -26.65 -35.11
C THR A 1 0.42 -27.02 -34.06
N ILE A 2 0.63 -26.55 -32.82
CA ILE A 2 -0.29 -26.80 -31.71
C ILE A 2 -1.45 -25.81 -31.86
N ASN A 3 -2.67 -26.35 -31.93
CA ASN A 3 -3.88 -25.61 -32.26
C ASN A 3 -4.32 -24.75 -31.06
N TRP A 4 -3.93 -23.47 -31.06
CA TRP A 4 -4.19 -22.52 -29.98
C TRP A 4 -5.68 -22.32 -29.66
N GLU A 5 -6.59 -22.63 -30.60
CA GLU A 5 -8.04 -22.58 -30.36
C GLU A 5 -8.53 -23.66 -29.38
N LEU A 6 -7.83 -24.80 -29.27
CA LEU A 6 -8.24 -25.90 -28.38
C LEU A 6 -7.95 -25.57 -26.90
N LEU A 7 -6.83 -24.90 -26.62
CA LEU A 7 -6.45 -24.45 -25.28
C LEU A 7 -7.36 -23.32 -24.77
N ILE A 8 -7.79 -22.43 -25.67
CA ILE A 8 -8.78 -21.38 -25.37
C ILE A 8 -10.15 -22.00 -25.08
N SER A 9 -10.53 -23.06 -25.80
CA SER A 9 -11.79 -23.76 -25.61
C SER A 9 -11.84 -24.52 -24.27
N ILE A 10 -10.75 -25.17 -23.88
CA ILE A 10 -10.65 -25.92 -22.60
C ILE A 10 -10.71 -24.97 -21.40
N PHE A 11 -10.11 -23.77 -21.48
CA PHE A 11 -10.23 -22.77 -20.40
C PHE A 11 -11.58 -22.04 -20.39
N ALA A 12 -12.20 -21.79 -21.55
CA ALA A 12 -13.51 -21.15 -21.66
C ALA A 12 -14.66 -22.03 -21.13
N LEU A 13 -14.52 -23.36 -21.20
CA LEU A 13 -15.53 -24.31 -20.73
C LEU A 13 -15.64 -24.45 -19.20
N SER A 14 -14.61 -24.07 -18.41
CA SER A 14 -14.70 -24.13 -16.94
C SER A 14 -15.27 -22.86 -16.29
N SER A 15 -15.36 -21.74 -17.01
CA SER A 15 -15.86 -20.46 -16.48
C SER A 15 -17.29 -20.11 -16.91
N SER A 16 -18.01 -21.03 -17.56
CA SER A 16 -19.30 -20.78 -18.23
C SER A 16 -20.53 -20.92 -17.33
N SER A 17 -20.40 -20.86 -15.99
CA SER A 17 -21.55 -20.95 -15.09
C SER A 17 -22.40 -19.66 -14.98
N SER A 18 -22.13 -18.65 -15.81
CA SER A 18 -22.87 -17.37 -15.80
C SER A 18 -23.35 -16.87 -17.17
N LEU A 19 -23.19 -17.66 -18.24
CA LEU A 19 -23.70 -17.34 -19.58
C LEU A 19 -24.98 -18.05 -20.08
N PRO A 20 -25.57 -19.10 -19.45
CA PRO A 20 -26.75 -19.75 -20.04
C PRO A 20 -28.00 -18.86 -20.07
N LEU A 21 -28.10 -17.86 -19.19
CA LEU A 21 -29.31 -17.06 -19.03
C LEU A 21 -29.60 -16.07 -20.17
N LEU A 22 -28.64 -15.83 -21.07
CA LEU A 22 -28.86 -14.98 -22.25
C LEU A 22 -29.14 -15.78 -23.51
N ALA A 23 -28.57 -16.98 -23.68
CA ALA A 23 -28.83 -17.82 -24.84
C ALA A 23 -30.17 -18.57 -24.74
N ASP A 24 -30.52 -19.10 -23.56
CA ASP A 24 -31.80 -19.80 -23.34
C ASP A 24 -33.01 -18.84 -23.34
N TYR A 25 -32.79 -17.55 -23.10
CA TYR A 25 -33.85 -16.53 -23.15
C TYR A 25 -34.24 -16.14 -24.59
N TYR A 26 -33.33 -16.31 -25.56
CA TYR A 26 -33.60 -16.01 -26.98
C TYR A 26 -34.26 -17.19 -27.72
N ALA A 27 -34.13 -18.42 -27.23
CA ALA A 27 -34.64 -19.62 -27.90
C ALA A 27 -36.10 -19.99 -27.57
N SER A 28 -36.69 -19.46 -26.48
CA SER A 28 -37.97 -19.98 -25.95
C SER A 28 -39.21 -19.06 -26.13
N LEU A 29 -39.19 -18.04 -26.98
CA LEU A 29 -40.28 -17.04 -26.99
C LEU A 29 -40.74 -16.69 -28.42
N HIS A 30 -41.65 -17.51 -28.94
CA HIS A 30 -42.65 -17.10 -29.94
C HIS A 30 -43.52 -16.00 -29.30
N ILE A 31 -43.14 -14.73 -29.49
CA ILE A 31 -43.87 -13.57 -28.94
C ILE A 31 -44.78 -12.98 -30.01
N THR A 32 -46.08 -13.04 -29.74
CA THR A 32 -47.15 -12.31 -30.43
C THR A 32 -46.96 -10.79 -30.28
N SER A 33 -47.42 -10.03 -31.27
CA SER A 33 -47.09 -8.60 -31.52
C SER A 33 -47.45 -7.60 -30.39
N THR A 34 -48.18 -8.01 -29.35
CA THR A 34 -48.63 -7.14 -28.25
C THR A 34 -47.62 -6.94 -27.10
N ASN A 35 -46.52 -7.71 -27.04
CA ASN A 35 -45.51 -7.64 -25.95
C ASN A 35 -44.21 -6.89 -26.29
N TRP A 36 -44.13 -6.23 -27.45
CA TRP A 36 -42.89 -5.60 -27.94
C TRP A 36 -42.46 -4.35 -27.14
N VAL A 37 -43.41 -3.52 -26.69
CA VAL A 37 -43.12 -2.28 -25.95
C VAL A 37 -42.50 -2.53 -24.55
N PRO A 38 -43.04 -3.44 -23.71
CA PRO A 38 -42.42 -3.73 -22.41
C PRO A 38 -41.08 -4.47 -22.54
N PHE A 39 -40.89 -5.29 -23.58
CA PHE A 39 -39.63 -6.00 -23.83
C PHE A 39 -38.50 -5.04 -24.26
N LYS A 40 -38.79 -4.09 -25.17
CA LYS A 40 -37.85 -3.04 -25.58
C LYS A 40 -37.49 -2.12 -24.41
N LYS A 41 -38.46 -1.76 -23.55
CA LYS A 41 -38.21 -1.03 -22.30
C LYS A 41 -37.30 -1.81 -21.34
N ARG A 42 -37.49 -3.13 -21.17
CA ARG A 42 -36.62 -3.96 -20.32
C ARG A 42 -35.19 -4.06 -20.87
N LEU A 43 -35.01 -4.22 -22.18
CA LEU A 43 -33.68 -4.26 -22.80
C LEU A 43 -32.93 -2.94 -22.64
N ILE A 44 -33.62 -1.81 -22.83
CA ILE A 44 -33.05 -0.46 -22.66
C ILE A 44 -32.69 -0.21 -21.20
N LEU A 45 -33.55 -0.59 -20.25
CA LEU A 45 -33.25 -0.51 -18.82
C LEU A 45 -32.06 -1.41 -18.42
N CYS A 46 -31.92 -2.58 -19.04
CA CYS A 46 -30.77 -3.46 -18.82
C CYS A 46 -29.47 -2.80 -19.33
N GLY A 47 -29.50 -2.23 -20.54
CA GLY A 47 -28.37 -1.49 -21.11
C GLY A 47 -27.96 -0.26 -20.28
N LEU A 48 -28.92 0.53 -19.79
CA LEU A 48 -28.67 1.71 -18.95
C LEU A 48 -28.07 1.33 -17.58
N ASN A 49 -28.60 0.30 -16.92
CA ASN A 49 -28.06 -0.19 -15.65
C ASN A 49 -26.64 -0.75 -15.79
N VAL A 50 -26.35 -1.36 -16.94
CA VAL A 50 -25.01 -1.87 -17.29
C VAL A 50 -24.04 -0.71 -17.53
N SER A 51 -24.39 0.30 -18.31
CA SER A 51 -23.57 1.50 -18.53
C SER A 51 -23.31 2.30 -17.24
N PHE A 52 -24.31 2.40 -16.36
CA PHE A 52 -24.12 3.01 -15.04
C PHE A 52 -23.04 2.29 -14.23
N LYS A 53 -23.16 0.96 -14.14
CA LYS A 53 -22.23 0.14 -13.36
C LYS A 53 -20.79 0.42 -13.79
N PHE A 54 -20.56 0.55 -15.09
CA PHE A 54 -19.25 0.84 -15.63
C PHE A 54 -18.75 2.23 -15.27
N HIS A 55 -19.56 3.29 -15.35
CA HIS A 55 -19.13 4.62 -14.93
C HIS A 55 -18.70 4.65 -13.45
N ILE A 56 -19.44 4.00 -12.56
CA ILE A 56 -19.06 3.90 -11.15
C ILE A 56 -17.79 3.06 -10.97
N GLN A 57 -17.65 1.95 -11.70
CA GLN A 57 -16.47 1.10 -11.62
C GLN A 57 -15.21 1.79 -12.20
N GLU A 58 -15.34 2.53 -13.31
CA GLU A 58 -14.30 3.38 -13.90
C GLU A 58 -13.92 4.53 -12.95
N GLY A 59 -14.91 5.16 -12.31
CA GLY A 59 -14.71 6.15 -11.26
C GLY A 59 -13.92 5.61 -10.06
N GLU A 60 -14.27 4.41 -9.60
CA GLU A 60 -13.58 3.71 -8.49
C GLU A 60 -12.16 3.29 -8.87
N ASN A 61 -11.95 2.84 -10.11
CA ASN A 61 -10.66 2.41 -10.63
C ASN A 61 -9.74 3.56 -11.04
N ASN A 62 -10.27 4.78 -11.19
CA ASN A 62 -9.60 5.92 -11.81
C ASN A 62 -9.18 5.62 -13.26
N ASP A 63 -10.10 5.03 -14.02
CA ASP A 63 -9.99 4.84 -15.47
C ASP A 63 -10.61 6.03 -16.20
N LYS A 64 -10.03 6.45 -17.33
CA LYS A 64 -10.48 7.65 -18.04
C LYS A 64 -11.77 7.36 -18.82
N PHE A 65 -12.78 8.23 -18.69
CA PHE A 65 -14.10 8.02 -19.33
C PHE A 65 -14.09 7.99 -20.87
N PHE A 66 -13.06 8.52 -21.54
CA PHE A 66 -13.00 8.47 -23.00
C PHE A 66 -12.84 7.04 -23.56
N THR A 67 -12.40 6.08 -22.74
CA THR A 67 -12.30 4.66 -23.12
C THR A 67 -13.56 3.86 -22.80
N HIS A 68 -14.66 4.53 -22.43
CA HIS A 68 -15.91 3.85 -22.06
C HIS A 68 -16.42 2.98 -23.22
N PRO A 69 -16.75 1.69 -22.97
CA PRO A 69 -17.19 0.79 -24.02
C PRO A 69 -18.57 1.20 -24.57
N ARG A 70 -18.62 1.61 -25.84
CA ARG A 70 -19.88 1.94 -26.55
C ARG A 70 -20.44 0.78 -27.37
N ASN A 71 -19.56 -0.11 -27.84
CA ASN A 71 -19.90 -1.23 -28.72
C ASN A 71 -19.91 -2.57 -27.96
N PRO A 72 -20.71 -3.57 -28.36
CA PRO A 72 -20.76 -4.88 -27.68
C PRO A 72 -19.41 -5.61 -27.72
N LYS A 73 -18.64 -5.45 -28.80
CA LYS A 73 -17.27 -5.99 -28.90
C LYS A 73 -16.30 -5.34 -27.90
N ALA A 74 -16.39 -4.02 -27.72
CA ALA A 74 -15.59 -3.28 -26.75
C ALA A 74 -15.99 -3.62 -25.31
N LEU A 75 -17.29 -3.85 -25.08
CA LEU A 75 -17.83 -4.30 -23.80
C LEU A 75 -17.30 -5.69 -23.42
N ALA A 76 -17.30 -6.64 -24.35
CA ALA A 76 -16.74 -7.98 -24.11
C ALA A 76 -15.24 -7.91 -23.76
N ALA A 77 -14.47 -7.07 -24.47
CA ALA A 77 -13.05 -6.85 -24.17
C ALA A 77 -12.84 -6.19 -22.80
N TYR A 78 -13.65 -5.19 -22.45
CA TYR A 78 -13.62 -4.54 -21.14
C TYR A 78 -13.90 -5.54 -20.01
N LEU A 79 -14.96 -6.34 -20.14
CA LEU A 79 -15.34 -7.35 -19.14
C LEU A 79 -14.26 -8.41 -18.94
N PHE A 80 -13.61 -8.83 -20.03
CA PHE A 80 -12.48 -9.76 -19.95
C PHE A 80 -11.30 -9.15 -19.20
N ALA A 81 -10.88 -7.94 -19.57
CA ALA A 81 -9.74 -7.25 -18.97
C ALA A 81 -9.97 -6.86 -17.50
N HIS A 82 -11.23 -6.64 -17.10
CA HIS A 82 -11.59 -6.25 -15.73
C HIS A 82 -11.99 -7.43 -14.83
N ASN A 83 -11.70 -8.66 -15.24
CA ASN A 83 -11.96 -9.85 -14.44
C ASN A 83 -10.87 -10.03 -13.36
N HIS A 84 -11.25 -10.54 -12.19
CA HIS A 84 -10.33 -10.84 -11.09
C HIS A 84 -9.27 -11.87 -11.48
N LEU A 85 -9.62 -12.84 -12.35
CA LEU A 85 -8.67 -13.81 -12.87
C LEU A 85 -7.57 -13.15 -13.71
N PHE A 86 -7.93 -12.15 -14.53
CA PHE A 86 -6.97 -11.41 -15.33
C PHE A 86 -6.00 -10.64 -14.43
N TYR A 87 -6.50 -9.98 -13.37
CA TYR A 87 -5.63 -9.28 -12.41
C TYR A 87 -4.72 -10.23 -11.61
N MET A 88 -5.18 -11.44 -11.28
CA MET A 88 -4.35 -12.44 -10.60
C MET A 88 -3.28 -12.99 -11.52
N MET A 89 -3.59 -13.20 -12.80
CA MET A 89 -2.62 -13.58 -13.82
C MET A 89 -1.51 -12.53 -13.98
N GLU A 90 -1.86 -11.24 -14.03
CA GLU A 90 -0.88 -10.14 -14.07
C GLU A 90 0.06 -10.18 -12.85
N LEU A 91 -0.51 -10.32 -11.65
CA LEU A 91 0.26 -10.33 -10.40
C LEU A 91 1.20 -11.54 -10.32
N LEU A 92 0.69 -12.73 -10.63
CA LEU A 92 1.47 -13.97 -10.59
C LEU A 92 2.61 -13.94 -11.61
N THR A 93 2.35 -13.46 -12.83
CA THR A 93 3.37 -13.34 -13.88
C THR A 93 4.46 -12.34 -13.50
N GLY A 94 4.07 -11.18 -12.96
CA GLY A 94 5.02 -10.18 -12.46
C GLY A 94 5.86 -10.70 -11.29
N LEU A 95 5.25 -11.43 -10.36
CA LEU A 95 5.97 -12.03 -9.22
C LEU A 95 6.88 -13.18 -9.65
N LEU A 96 6.45 -14.02 -10.60
CA LEU A 96 7.25 -15.08 -11.19
C LEU A 96 8.51 -14.53 -11.87
N LEU A 97 8.38 -13.49 -12.70
CA LEU A 97 9.52 -12.84 -13.37
C LEU A 97 10.55 -12.28 -12.39
N MET A 98 10.09 -11.73 -11.26
CA MET A 98 10.96 -11.24 -10.19
C MET A 98 11.66 -12.39 -9.46
N MET A 99 10.90 -13.44 -9.10
CA MET A 99 11.45 -14.59 -8.37
C MET A 99 12.40 -15.45 -9.21
N LEU A 100 12.31 -15.39 -10.55
CA LEU A 100 13.24 -16.12 -11.43
C LEU A 100 14.70 -15.71 -11.22
N SER A 101 14.96 -14.49 -10.73
CA SER A 101 16.29 -14.02 -10.33
C SER A 101 16.95 -14.88 -9.23
N LEU A 102 16.18 -15.66 -8.45
CA LEU A 102 16.73 -16.59 -7.45
C LEU A 102 17.45 -17.79 -8.09
N CYS A 103 16.97 -18.22 -9.26
CA CYS A 103 17.43 -19.43 -9.94
C CYS A 103 18.41 -19.14 -11.08
N GLU A 104 18.40 -17.92 -11.60
CA GLU A 104 19.27 -17.44 -12.66
C GLU A 104 20.68 -17.12 -12.15
N ALA A 105 21.71 -17.39 -12.95
CA ALA A 105 23.07 -16.99 -12.59
C ALA A 105 23.18 -15.45 -12.48
N PRO A 106 23.78 -14.90 -11.41
CA PRO A 106 24.34 -15.58 -10.22
C PRO A 106 23.24 -16.05 -9.25
N ALA A 107 23.13 -17.38 -9.10
CA ALA A 107 21.99 -18.05 -8.47
C ALA A 107 22.26 -18.38 -7.00
N VAL A 108 21.18 -18.54 -6.23
CA VAL A 108 21.28 -19.19 -4.92
C VAL A 108 21.67 -20.66 -5.14
N PRO A 109 22.74 -21.19 -4.51
CA PRO A 109 23.27 -22.52 -4.81
C PRO A 109 22.23 -23.64 -4.73
N SER A 110 21.31 -23.57 -3.77
CA SER A 110 20.24 -24.57 -3.57
C SER A 110 19.11 -24.52 -4.61
N LEU A 111 18.97 -23.42 -5.35
CA LEU A 111 17.88 -23.16 -6.30
C LEU A 111 18.38 -23.00 -7.75
N ARG A 112 19.66 -23.32 -8.00
CA ARG A 112 20.27 -23.15 -9.33
C ARG A 112 19.59 -24.05 -10.35
N LEU A 113 19.09 -23.46 -11.43
CA LEU A 113 18.50 -24.16 -12.56
C LEU A 113 19.41 -24.07 -13.79
N ASP A 114 19.37 -25.11 -14.63
CA ASP A 114 20.06 -25.10 -15.92
C ASP A 114 19.59 -23.96 -16.82
N VAL A 115 20.47 -23.53 -17.73
CA VAL A 115 20.27 -22.35 -18.59
C VAL A 115 18.99 -22.44 -19.42
N TYR A 116 18.74 -23.59 -20.03
CA TYR A 116 17.54 -23.80 -20.84
C TYR A 116 16.25 -23.79 -20.00
N VAL A 117 16.28 -24.27 -18.76
CA VAL A 117 15.10 -24.32 -17.88
C VAL A 117 14.65 -22.92 -17.51
N HIS A 118 15.56 -22.09 -16.98
CA HIS A 118 15.16 -20.74 -16.58
C HIS A 118 14.86 -19.85 -17.80
N ALA A 119 15.58 -20.01 -18.93
CA ALA A 119 15.29 -19.25 -20.15
C ALA A 119 13.93 -19.59 -20.76
N THR A 120 13.50 -20.86 -20.71
CA THR A 120 12.16 -21.26 -21.19
C THR A 120 11.05 -20.78 -20.26
N LEU A 121 11.27 -20.79 -18.94
CA LEU A 121 10.35 -20.19 -17.97
C LEU A 121 10.22 -18.68 -18.16
N GLU A 122 11.33 -17.98 -18.42
CA GLU A 122 11.33 -16.56 -18.75
C GLU A 122 10.52 -16.27 -20.01
N LEU A 123 10.78 -17.01 -21.10
CA LEU A 123 10.03 -16.88 -22.34
C LEU A 123 8.52 -17.12 -22.16
N LEU A 124 8.14 -18.15 -21.39
CA LEU A 124 6.75 -18.45 -21.08
C LEU A 124 6.09 -17.26 -20.36
N ALA A 125 6.75 -16.70 -19.35
CA ALA A 125 6.23 -15.55 -18.61
C ALA A 125 6.13 -14.30 -19.50
N LEU A 126 7.12 -14.03 -20.37
CA LEU A 126 7.08 -12.90 -21.31
C LEU A 126 5.97 -13.06 -22.36
N VAL A 127 5.67 -14.28 -22.80
CA VAL A 127 4.51 -14.55 -23.69
C VAL A 127 3.19 -14.24 -22.99
N ILE A 128 3.05 -14.56 -21.70
CA ILE A 128 1.86 -14.20 -20.92
C ILE A 128 1.74 -12.67 -20.81
N VAL A 129 2.84 -11.95 -20.57
CA VAL A 129 2.85 -10.47 -20.57
C VAL A 129 2.47 -9.91 -21.95
N ALA A 130 2.95 -10.52 -23.04
CA ALA A 130 2.56 -10.13 -24.40
C ALA A 130 1.05 -10.32 -24.63
N PHE A 131 0.49 -11.44 -24.17
CA PHE A 131 -0.95 -11.70 -24.21
C PHE A 131 -1.76 -10.64 -23.44
N GLU A 132 -1.32 -10.24 -22.25
CA GLU A 132 -1.97 -9.16 -21.48
C GLU A 132 -2.00 -7.84 -22.27
N LEU A 133 -0.88 -7.47 -22.90
CA LEU A 133 -0.76 -6.24 -23.66
C LEU A 133 -1.63 -6.26 -24.92
N CYS A 134 -1.72 -7.41 -25.60
CA CYS A 134 -2.64 -7.63 -26.71
C CYS A 134 -4.11 -7.46 -26.29
N MET A 135 -4.50 -7.99 -25.13
CA MET A 135 -5.86 -7.82 -24.61
C MET A 135 -6.16 -6.37 -24.20
N LYS A 136 -5.19 -5.65 -23.63
CA LYS A 136 -5.30 -4.21 -23.36
C LYS A 136 -5.39 -3.39 -24.64
N LEU A 137 -4.63 -3.73 -25.68
CA LEU A 137 -4.71 -3.10 -27.01
C LEU A 137 -6.10 -3.29 -27.64
N ARG A 138 -6.67 -4.50 -27.53
CA ARG A 138 -8.03 -4.80 -28.01
C ARG A 138 -9.12 -3.97 -27.30
N TRP A 139 -8.94 -3.68 -26.02
CA TRP A 139 -9.86 -2.85 -25.25
C TRP A 139 -9.68 -1.35 -25.53
N LEU A 140 -8.46 -0.81 -25.39
CA LEU A 140 -8.18 0.63 -25.46
C LEU A 140 -8.18 1.19 -26.89
N GLY A 141 -7.92 0.34 -27.89
CA GLY A 141 -7.68 0.75 -29.26
C GLY A 141 -6.25 1.23 -29.51
N PHE A 142 -5.80 1.15 -30.76
CA PHE A 142 -4.41 1.37 -31.17
C PHE A 142 -3.88 2.78 -30.86
N HIS A 143 -4.64 3.82 -31.22
CA HIS A 143 -4.22 5.21 -31.02
C HIS A 143 -4.04 5.55 -29.53
N THR A 144 -5.02 5.16 -28.68
CA THR A 144 -4.95 5.34 -27.23
C THR A 144 -3.79 4.57 -26.62
N PHE A 145 -3.58 3.32 -27.08
CA PHE A 145 -2.54 2.44 -26.55
C PHE A 145 -1.12 3.01 -26.77
N ILE A 146 -0.84 3.53 -27.98
CA ILE A 146 0.46 4.13 -28.31
C ILE A 146 0.68 5.46 -27.59
N ARG A 147 -0.37 6.28 -27.45
CA ARG A 147 -0.26 7.57 -26.76
C ARG A 147 -0.01 7.40 -25.25
N HIS A 148 -0.36 6.25 -24.69
CA HIS A 148 -0.18 5.98 -23.27
C HIS A 148 1.26 5.57 -22.94
N LYS A 149 2.04 6.53 -22.44
CA LYS A 149 3.50 6.38 -22.15
C LYS A 149 3.85 5.11 -21.36
N ARG A 150 3.06 4.74 -20.35
CA ARG A 150 3.36 3.60 -19.46
C ARG A 150 3.29 2.25 -20.19
N THR A 151 2.27 2.05 -21.02
CA THR A 151 2.14 0.81 -21.81
C THR A 151 3.22 0.73 -22.87
N MET A 152 3.63 1.88 -23.44
CA MET A 152 4.76 1.93 -24.37
C MET A 152 6.08 1.54 -23.71
N VAL A 153 6.40 2.08 -22.52
CA VAL A 153 7.62 1.65 -21.79
C VAL A 153 7.55 0.15 -21.45
N LYS A 154 6.39 -0.37 -21.02
CA LYS A 154 6.21 -1.81 -20.77
C LYS A 154 6.43 -2.65 -22.04
N MET A 155 5.96 -2.18 -23.20
CA MET A 155 6.21 -2.83 -24.50
C MET A 155 7.68 -2.82 -24.90
N CYS A 156 8.38 -1.70 -24.72
CA CYS A 156 9.82 -1.61 -25.02
C CYS A 156 10.64 -2.54 -24.12
N VAL A 157 10.36 -2.58 -22.81
CA VAL A 157 11.03 -3.49 -21.87
C VAL A 157 10.73 -4.96 -22.20
N LEU A 158 9.48 -5.28 -22.54
CA LEU A 158 9.08 -6.61 -22.99
C LEU A 158 9.90 -7.05 -24.21
N LEU A 159 10.00 -6.20 -25.24
CA LEU A 159 10.73 -6.53 -26.46
C LEU A 159 12.22 -6.75 -26.18
N LEU A 160 12.82 -5.88 -25.37
CA LEU A 160 14.22 -5.99 -24.98
C LEU A 160 14.50 -7.28 -24.20
N GLN A 161 13.67 -7.63 -23.20
CA GLN A 161 13.82 -8.87 -22.45
C GLN A 161 13.54 -10.12 -23.28
N PHE A 162 12.59 -10.05 -24.21
CA PHE A 162 12.26 -11.18 -25.09
C PHE A 162 13.42 -11.51 -26.04
N VAL A 163 14.04 -10.48 -26.64
CA VAL A 163 15.23 -10.64 -27.48
C VAL A 163 16.37 -11.25 -26.66
N GLU A 164 16.62 -10.73 -25.47
CA GLU A 164 17.71 -11.22 -24.62
C GLU A 164 17.49 -12.67 -24.15
N ALA A 165 16.26 -13.04 -23.76
CA ALA A 165 15.92 -14.41 -23.38
C ALA A 165 16.17 -15.40 -24.53
N ILE A 166 15.84 -15.01 -25.78
CA ILE A 166 16.17 -15.80 -26.98
C ILE A 166 17.68 -15.91 -27.17
N VAL A 167 18.42 -14.82 -27.01
CA VAL A 167 19.89 -14.81 -27.13
C VAL A 167 20.53 -15.75 -26.11
N VAL A 168 20.07 -15.74 -24.84
CA VAL A 168 20.54 -16.66 -23.80
C VAL A 168 20.22 -18.11 -24.16
N LEU A 169 19.00 -18.36 -24.66
CA LEU A 169 18.58 -19.71 -25.07
C LEU A 169 19.40 -20.24 -26.26
N ILE A 170 19.77 -19.39 -27.22
CA ILE A 170 20.59 -19.80 -28.37
C ILE A 170 22.05 -20.02 -27.94
N ARG A 171 22.60 -19.11 -27.14
CA ARG A 171 24.01 -19.16 -26.72
C ARG A 171 24.30 -20.20 -25.64
N GLN A 172 23.27 -20.71 -24.95
CA GLN A 172 23.36 -21.61 -23.79
C GLN A 172 24.30 -21.11 -22.68
N THR A 173 24.60 -19.82 -22.68
CA THR A 173 25.48 -19.14 -21.73
C THR A 173 24.85 -17.81 -21.34
N SER A 174 24.79 -17.53 -20.04
CA SER A 174 24.33 -16.24 -19.52
C SER A 174 25.44 -15.22 -19.74
N HIS A 175 25.15 -14.15 -20.49
CA HIS A 175 25.99 -12.95 -20.54
C HIS A 175 25.63 -12.02 -19.36
N MET A 176 26.22 -10.83 -19.30
CA MET A 176 25.87 -9.83 -18.29
C MET A 176 24.44 -9.32 -18.53
N ARG A 177 23.50 -9.60 -17.63
CA ARG A 177 22.05 -9.35 -17.82
C ARG A 177 21.52 -8.22 -16.94
N VAL A 178 22.13 -7.04 -17.05
CA VAL A 178 21.75 -5.84 -16.28
C VAL A 178 20.29 -5.42 -16.54
N THR A 179 19.74 -5.75 -17.71
CA THR A 179 18.36 -5.47 -18.13
C THR A 179 17.30 -6.11 -17.21
N ARG A 180 17.66 -7.16 -16.46
CA ARG A 180 16.82 -7.77 -15.43
C ARG A 180 16.36 -6.75 -14.38
N ALA A 181 17.13 -5.69 -14.15
CA ALA A 181 16.80 -4.61 -13.23
C ALA A 181 15.51 -3.85 -13.61
N LEU A 182 15.05 -3.99 -14.87
CA LEU A 182 13.81 -3.39 -15.38
C LEU A 182 12.56 -4.26 -15.17
N ARG A 183 12.69 -5.54 -14.79
CA ARG A 183 11.56 -6.45 -14.50
C ARG A 183 10.52 -5.92 -13.50
N PRO A 184 10.87 -5.13 -12.46
CA PRO A 184 9.87 -4.58 -11.54
C PRO A 184 8.76 -3.77 -12.23
N ILE A 185 8.98 -3.28 -13.45
CA ILE A 185 7.93 -2.58 -14.22
C ILE A 185 6.68 -3.45 -14.44
N PHE A 186 6.85 -4.76 -14.60
CA PHE A 186 5.74 -5.68 -14.81
C PHE A 186 4.87 -5.79 -13.56
N LEU A 187 5.48 -5.82 -12.37
CA LEU A 187 4.78 -5.81 -11.09
C LEU A 187 4.12 -4.46 -10.78
N VAL A 188 4.81 -3.34 -11.08
CA VAL A 188 4.30 -1.98 -10.83
C VAL A 188 3.11 -1.64 -11.73
N ASP A 189 3.04 -2.18 -12.94
CA ASP A 189 1.91 -1.95 -13.85
C ASP A 189 0.65 -2.75 -13.47
N CYS A 190 0.76 -3.79 -12.63
CA CYS A 190 -0.38 -4.60 -12.19
C CYS A 190 -1.48 -3.78 -11.51
N ARG A 191 -2.73 -4.26 -11.58
CA ARG A 191 -3.89 -3.60 -10.95
C ARG A 191 -3.82 -3.55 -9.42
N TYR A 192 -3.34 -4.61 -8.77
CA TYR A 192 -3.22 -4.68 -7.30
C TYR A 192 -2.12 -3.76 -6.75
N CYS A 193 -1.01 -3.63 -7.47
CA CYS A 193 0.13 -2.76 -7.10
C CYS A 193 -0.09 -1.28 -7.48
N GLY A 194 -1.35 -0.86 -7.69
CA GLY A 194 -1.67 0.53 -8.03
C GLY A 194 -1.24 1.55 -6.98
N ALA A 195 -1.18 1.16 -5.69
CA ALA A 195 -0.64 2.00 -4.61
C ALA A 195 0.87 2.20 -4.76
N VAL A 196 1.62 1.11 -4.92
CA VAL A 196 3.09 1.11 -5.15
C VAL A 196 3.46 2.01 -6.34
N ARG A 197 2.71 1.89 -7.44
CA ARG A 197 2.90 2.73 -8.63
C ARG A 197 2.68 4.22 -8.37
N ARG A 198 1.69 4.56 -7.54
CA ARG A 198 1.43 5.96 -7.17
C ARG A 198 2.58 6.48 -6.31
N ASN A 199 2.96 5.73 -5.28
CA ASN A 199 4.07 6.08 -4.40
C ASN A 199 5.37 6.31 -5.17
N LEU A 200 5.74 5.38 -6.07
CA LEU A 200 6.92 5.53 -6.94
C LEU A 200 6.85 6.79 -7.80
N ARG A 201 5.70 7.06 -8.44
CA ARG A 201 5.53 8.28 -9.25
C ARG A 201 5.70 9.53 -8.41
N GLN A 202 5.15 9.55 -7.20
CA GLN A 202 5.21 10.70 -6.30
C GLN A 202 6.66 10.99 -5.87
N ILE A 203 7.42 9.94 -5.53
CA ILE A 203 8.87 10.04 -5.21
C ILE A 203 9.65 10.66 -6.39
N PHE A 204 9.38 10.22 -7.63
CA PHE A 204 10.04 10.81 -8.80
C PHE A 204 9.56 12.24 -9.12
N GLN A 205 8.33 12.60 -8.76
CA GLN A 205 7.80 13.95 -8.96
C GLN A 205 8.33 14.95 -7.93
N SER A 206 8.73 14.50 -6.74
CA SER A 206 9.39 15.32 -5.72
C SER A 206 10.90 15.48 -5.94
N LEU A 207 11.46 14.83 -6.96
CA LEU A 207 12.90 14.85 -7.23
C LEU A 207 13.47 16.20 -7.72
N PRO A 208 12.78 17.05 -8.51
CA PRO A 208 13.39 18.27 -9.02
C PRO A 208 13.88 19.25 -7.93
N PRO A 209 13.06 19.62 -6.92
CA PRO A 209 13.53 20.49 -5.83
C PRO A 209 14.66 19.86 -4.99
N PHE A 210 14.67 18.52 -4.92
CA PHE A 210 15.75 17.77 -4.28
C PHE A 210 17.08 17.92 -5.00
N ILE A 211 17.08 17.86 -6.35
CA ILE A 211 18.31 18.00 -7.15
C ILE A 211 18.94 19.38 -6.93
N ASP A 212 18.14 20.44 -6.80
CA ASP A 212 18.65 21.80 -6.59
C ASP A 212 19.41 21.92 -5.26
N ILE A 213 18.87 21.37 -4.17
CA ILE A 213 19.51 21.40 -2.85
C ILE A 213 20.66 20.39 -2.77
N LEU A 214 20.55 19.24 -3.45
CA LEU A 214 21.66 18.29 -3.57
C LEU A 214 22.86 18.94 -4.28
N LEU A 215 22.62 19.77 -5.30
CA LEU A 215 23.68 20.51 -5.97
C LEU A 215 24.34 21.50 -5.01
N LEU A 216 23.56 22.21 -4.18
CA LEU A 216 24.09 23.09 -3.13
C LEU A 216 24.97 22.33 -2.13
N LEU A 217 24.53 21.15 -1.70
CA LEU A 217 25.28 20.27 -0.80
C LEU A 217 26.61 19.81 -1.43
N LEU A 218 26.56 19.33 -2.68
CA LEU A 218 27.77 18.89 -3.38
C LEU A 218 28.73 20.07 -3.62
N PHE A 219 28.20 21.27 -3.84
CA PHE A 219 29.00 22.48 -3.99
C PHE A 219 29.78 22.85 -2.72
N PHE A 220 29.11 22.89 -1.55
CA PHE A 220 29.81 23.14 -0.29
C PHE A 220 30.80 22.03 0.05
N MET A 221 30.46 20.77 -0.24
CA MET A 221 31.35 19.64 -0.01
C MET A 221 32.65 19.76 -0.81
N VAL A 222 32.57 20.20 -2.07
CA VAL A 222 33.76 20.46 -2.90
C VAL A 222 34.61 21.58 -2.32
N ILE A 223 34.00 22.67 -1.82
CA ILE A 223 34.73 23.76 -1.16
C ILE A 223 35.50 23.24 0.06
N PHE A 224 34.84 22.46 0.92
CA PHE A 224 35.47 21.87 2.09
C PHE A 224 36.51 20.81 1.74
N ALA A 225 36.37 20.10 0.61
CA ALA A 225 37.34 19.10 0.15
C ALA A 225 38.65 19.72 -0.38
N ILE A 226 38.59 20.96 -0.88
CA ILE A 226 39.75 21.72 -1.36
C ILE A 226 40.52 22.37 -0.19
N PHE A 227 39.84 22.72 0.90
CA PHE A 227 40.45 23.41 2.05
C PHE A 227 41.70 22.70 2.66
N PRO A 228 41.75 21.36 2.79
CA PRO A 228 42.93 20.63 3.27
C PRO A 228 44.20 20.91 2.47
N ASP A 229 44.10 21.11 1.15
CA ASP A 229 45.26 21.39 0.29
C ASP A 229 45.94 22.72 0.65
N PHE A 230 45.20 23.64 1.27
CA PHE A 230 45.69 24.95 1.70
C PHE A 230 46.07 25.00 3.18
N SER A 231 45.84 23.93 3.96
CA SER A 231 46.02 23.94 5.41
C SER A 231 46.98 22.85 5.90
N PRO A 232 48.14 23.22 6.48
CA PRO A 232 49.11 22.25 6.98
C PRO A 232 48.66 21.51 8.26
N PHE A 233 47.53 21.89 8.86
CA PHE A 233 47.04 21.33 10.12
C PHE A 233 46.22 20.04 9.96
N LEU A 234 45.82 19.69 8.73
CA LEU A 234 45.05 18.49 8.42
C LEU A 234 45.99 17.33 8.09
N SER A 235 45.69 16.14 8.60
CA SER A 235 46.52 14.97 8.39
C SER A 235 46.34 14.39 6.98
N PRO A 236 47.42 14.05 6.26
CA PRO A 236 47.34 13.49 4.92
C PRO A 236 46.75 12.07 4.87
N GLN A 237 46.55 11.41 6.02
CA GLN A 237 46.02 10.04 6.06
C GLN A 237 44.66 9.90 5.37
N TYR A 238 43.78 10.89 5.51
CA TYR A 238 42.46 10.93 4.86
C TYR A 238 42.39 11.98 3.73
N PHE A 239 43.23 13.01 3.78
CA PHE A 239 43.20 14.17 2.88
C PHE A 239 44.44 14.23 1.98
N SER A 240 44.89 13.08 1.45
CA SER A 240 46.08 13.01 0.59
C SER A 240 45.84 13.47 -0.84
N THR A 241 44.63 13.27 -1.37
CA THR A 241 44.23 13.63 -2.73
C THR A 241 42.84 14.23 -2.69
N LEU A 242 42.49 15.05 -3.69
CA LEU A 242 41.14 15.63 -3.79
C LEU A 242 40.04 14.55 -3.80
N GLU A 243 40.28 13.41 -4.45
CA GLU A 243 39.35 12.28 -4.44
C GLU A 243 39.16 11.70 -3.03
N ASN A 244 40.25 11.43 -2.31
CA ASN A 244 40.19 10.89 -0.95
C ASN A 244 39.55 11.89 0.02
N SER A 245 39.80 13.19 -0.16
CA SER A 245 39.16 14.28 0.59
C SER A 245 37.65 14.30 0.34
N LEU A 246 37.21 14.24 -0.93
CA LEU A 246 35.78 14.21 -1.29
C LEU A 246 35.09 12.97 -0.73
N VAL A 247 35.69 11.80 -0.86
CA VAL A 247 35.13 10.54 -0.34
C VAL A 247 35.05 10.59 1.19
N SER A 248 36.12 11.04 1.86
CA SER A 248 36.17 11.12 3.33
C SER A 248 35.13 12.10 3.87
N LEU A 249 34.93 13.24 3.21
CA LEU A 249 33.90 14.21 3.57
C LEU A 249 32.49 13.70 3.25
N PHE A 250 32.29 13.02 2.12
CA PHE A 250 31.00 12.38 1.82
C PHE A 250 30.64 11.32 2.87
N VAL A 251 31.61 10.52 3.32
CA VAL A 251 31.38 9.56 4.42
C VAL A 251 31.13 10.31 5.75
N LEU A 252 31.84 11.41 6.01
CA LEU A 252 31.63 12.25 7.19
C LEU A 252 30.25 12.92 7.21
N LEU A 253 29.71 13.31 6.06
CA LEU A 253 28.33 13.81 5.92
C LEU A 253 27.32 12.82 6.50
N THR A 254 27.59 11.53 6.35
CA THR A 254 26.76 10.44 6.91
C THR A 254 27.08 10.12 8.37
N THR A 255 28.11 10.76 8.94
CA THR A 255 28.68 10.51 10.28
C THR A 255 29.26 9.10 10.51
N ALA A 256 29.43 8.31 9.45
CA ALA A 256 29.85 6.90 9.57
C ALA A 256 31.32 6.70 9.96
N ASN A 257 32.18 7.71 9.76
CA ASN A 257 33.62 7.67 10.08
C ASN A 257 34.02 8.74 11.12
N PHE A 258 33.06 9.31 11.86
CA PHE A 258 33.34 10.19 12.99
C PHE A 258 33.36 9.35 14.28
N PRO A 259 34.42 9.42 15.11
CA PRO A 259 35.47 10.45 15.16
C PRO A 259 36.74 10.18 14.33
N ASP A 260 36.88 8.99 13.75
CA ASP A 260 38.14 8.48 13.17
C ASP A 260 38.80 9.41 12.15
N VAL A 261 38.02 10.02 11.25
CA VAL A 261 38.54 10.96 10.22
C VAL A 261 39.19 12.22 10.83
N MET A 262 38.75 12.63 12.02
CA MET A 262 39.25 13.83 12.71
C MET A 262 40.49 13.54 13.55
N MET A 263 40.57 12.35 14.16
CA MET A 263 41.54 12.04 15.22
C MET A 263 43.01 12.30 14.85
N PRO A 264 43.51 11.92 13.66
CA PRO A 264 44.90 12.21 13.28
C PRO A 264 45.21 13.72 13.19
N SER A 265 44.26 14.52 12.72
CA SER A 265 44.39 15.98 12.63
C SER A 265 44.27 16.63 14.01
N TYR A 266 43.37 16.14 14.86
CA TYR A 266 43.14 16.63 16.22
C TYR A 266 44.31 16.34 17.17
N SER A 267 44.95 15.18 17.01
CA SER A 267 46.16 14.82 17.76
C SER A 267 47.33 15.77 17.46
N LYS A 268 47.45 16.25 16.21
CA LYS A 268 48.45 17.26 15.81
C LYS A 268 48.11 18.65 16.33
N ASN A 269 46.87 19.10 16.15
CA ASN A 269 46.41 20.41 16.61
C ASN A 269 44.96 20.33 17.09
N ARG A 270 44.71 20.74 18.34
CA ARG A 270 43.37 20.74 18.93
C ARG A 270 42.39 21.64 18.17
N TRP A 271 42.88 22.72 17.56
CA TRP A 271 42.05 23.64 16.77
C TRP A 271 41.54 23.04 15.45
N SER A 272 42.11 21.92 14.98
CA SER A 272 41.62 21.22 13.79
C SER A 272 40.18 20.72 13.96
N CYS A 273 39.66 20.59 15.19
CA CYS A 273 38.26 20.23 15.42
C CYS A 273 37.28 21.28 14.86
N VAL A 274 37.67 22.55 14.78
CA VAL A 274 36.81 23.64 14.29
C VAL A 274 36.39 23.38 12.85
N PHE A 275 37.29 22.87 12.01
CA PHE A 275 36.98 22.49 10.63
C PHE A 275 35.83 21.46 10.57
N PHE A 276 35.95 20.37 11.33
CA PHE A 276 34.95 19.29 11.33
C PHE A 276 33.62 19.73 11.96
N ILE A 277 33.66 20.54 13.03
CA ILE A 277 32.45 21.05 13.68
C ILE A 277 31.71 22.02 12.74
N VAL A 278 32.42 22.92 12.06
CA VAL A 278 31.81 23.85 11.10
C VAL A 278 31.24 23.07 9.91
N TYR A 279 31.98 22.10 9.38
CA TYR A 279 31.50 21.22 8.31
C TYR A 279 30.19 20.52 8.70
N LEU A 280 30.16 19.81 9.84
CA LEU A 280 28.96 19.10 10.29
C LEU A 280 27.80 20.05 10.61
N SER A 281 28.08 21.25 11.12
CA SER A 281 27.04 22.25 11.41
C SER A 281 26.34 22.73 10.15
N ILE A 282 27.11 23.03 9.10
CA ILE A 282 26.58 23.54 7.83
C ILE A 282 25.99 22.40 7.00
N GLU A 283 26.73 21.32 6.78
CA GLU A 283 26.35 20.29 5.81
C GLU A 283 25.32 19.31 6.37
N LEU A 284 25.57 18.78 7.57
CA LEU A 284 24.69 17.78 8.18
C LEU A 284 23.47 18.43 8.86
N TYR A 285 23.68 19.40 9.75
CA TYR A 285 22.54 19.92 10.53
C TYR A 285 21.70 20.95 9.77
N PHE A 286 22.30 21.77 8.92
CA PHE A 286 21.56 22.77 8.15
C PHE A 286 21.13 22.25 6.78
N ILE A 287 22.05 21.94 5.87
CA ILE A 287 21.72 21.60 4.48
C ILE A 287 20.98 20.26 4.37
N MET A 288 21.45 19.19 5.01
CA MET A 288 20.76 17.88 4.94
C MET A 288 19.36 17.93 5.55
N ASN A 289 19.16 18.58 6.70
CA ASN A 289 17.81 18.70 7.27
C ASN A 289 16.88 19.58 6.42
N LEU A 290 17.41 20.64 5.79
CA LEU A 290 16.67 21.46 4.83
C LEU A 290 16.23 20.63 3.62
N LEU A 291 17.15 19.82 3.07
CA LEU A 291 16.88 18.89 1.96
C LEU A 291 15.72 17.94 2.31
N LEU A 292 15.75 17.37 3.52
CA LEU A 292 14.68 16.48 4.00
C LEU A 292 13.33 17.20 4.14
N ALA A 293 13.32 18.43 4.65
CA ALA A 293 12.10 19.22 4.79
C ALA A 293 11.47 19.55 3.44
N VAL A 294 12.26 20.02 2.46
CA VAL A 294 11.76 20.36 1.12
C VAL A 294 11.21 19.13 0.39
N VAL A 295 11.89 17.98 0.50
CA VAL A 295 11.38 16.70 -0.06
C VAL A 295 10.04 16.33 0.56
N PHE A 296 9.89 16.49 1.88
CA PHE A 296 8.65 16.14 2.57
C PHE A 296 7.49 17.04 2.15
N ASP A 297 7.68 18.35 2.14
CA ASP A 297 6.63 19.31 1.79
C ASP A 297 6.16 19.12 0.35
N THR A 298 7.10 18.99 -0.58
CA THR A 298 6.78 18.74 -2.00
C THR A 298 6.07 17.40 -2.20
N PHE A 299 6.44 16.36 -1.46
CA PHE A 299 5.76 15.06 -1.52
C PHE A 299 4.32 15.16 -1.00
N ASN A 300 4.09 15.86 0.11
CA ASN A 300 2.75 16.06 0.68
C ASN A 300 1.84 16.84 -0.27
N ASP A 301 2.36 17.88 -0.92
CA ASP A 301 1.62 18.64 -1.93
C ASP A 301 1.22 17.77 -3.12
N VAL A 302 2.15 16.94 -3.62
CA VAL A 302 1.85 15.99 -4.69
C VAL A 302 0.80 14.96 -4.24
N GLU A 303 0.84 14.47 -2.99
CA GLU A 303 -0.20 13.57 -2.46
C GLU A 303 -1.56 14.26 -2.36
N LYS A 304 -1.60 15.47 -1.81
CA LYS A 304 -2.81 16.29 -1.68
C LYS A 304 -3.46 16.53 -3.03
N MET A 305 -2.70 17.01 -4.02
CA MET A 305 -3.19 17.24 -5.38
C MET A 305 -3.65 15.95 -6.05
N LYS A 306 -2.95 14.83 -5.80
CA LYS A 306 -3.39 13.54 -6.33
C LYS A 306 -4.69 13.06 -5.69
N PHE A 307 -4.87 13.29 -4.39
CA PHE A 307 -6.10 12.97 -3.67
C PHE A 307 -7.27 13.82 -4.17
N LYS A 308 -7.08 15.14 -4.35
CA LYS A 308 -8.05 16.05 -5.01
C LYS A 308 -8.50 15.49 -6.36
N SER A 309 -7.55 15.17 -7.24
CA SER A 309 -7.85 14.59 -8.56
C SER A 309 -8.65 13.28 -8.49
N LEU A 310 -8.32 12.37 -7.56
CA LEU A 310 -9.05 11.09 -7.39
C LEU A 310 -10.47 11.31 -6.87
N LEU A 311 -10.65 12.26 -5.96
CA LEU A 311 -11.94 12.58 -5.37
C LEU A 311 -12.86 13.26 -6.38
N LEU A 312 -12.35 14.21 -7.15
CA LEU A 312 -13.10 14.87 -8.23
C LEU A 312 -13.45 13.89 -9.36
N HIS A 313 -12.55 12.98 -9.72
CA HIS A 313 -12.83 11.94 -10.72
C HIS A 313 -13.98 11.00 -10.28
N LYS A 314 -14.02 10.62 -8.99
CA LYS A 314 -15.14 9.86 -8.42
C LYS A 314 -16.44 10.65 -8.44
N ARG A 315 -16.39 11.96 -8.18
CA ARG A 315 -17.56 12.83 -8.25
C ARG A 315 -18.11 12.93 -9.67
N SER A 316 -17.24 13.16 -10.65
CA SER A 316 -17.59 13.16 -12.07
C SER A 316 -18.21 11.82 -12.53
N ALA A 317 -17.70 10.69 -12.03
CA ALA A 317 -18.33 9.39 -12.30
C ALA A 317 -19.76 9.33 -11.75
N ILE A 318 -20.00 9.85 -10.54
CA ILE A 318 -21.34 9.91 -9.93
C ILE A 318 -22.25 10.81 -10.75
N ASP A 319 -21.77 11.96 -11.24
CA ASP A 319 -22.56 12.89 -12.05
C ASP A 319 -23.02 12.23 -13.36
N HIS A 320 -22.11 11.63 -14.12
CA HIS A 320 -22.47 10.90 -15.35
C HIS A 320 -23.42 9.74 -15.07
N ALA A 321 -23.16 8.99 -14.00
CA ALA A 321 -23.97 7.84 -13.64
C ALA A 321 -25.38 8.29 -13.18
N PHE A 322 -25.50 9.37 -12.41
CA PHE A 322 -26.79 9.94 -12.02
C PHE A 322 -27.59 10.41 -13.23
N GLN A 323 -26.96 11.12 -14.17
CA GLN A 323 -27.58 11.55 -15.43
C GLN A 323 -28.14 10.37 -16.25
N LEU A 324 -27.47 9.21 -16.24
CA LEU A 324 -27.93 8.01 -16.94
C LEU A 324 -29.12 7.31 -16.24
N LEU A 325 -29.25 7.41 -14.92
CA LEU A 325 -30.34 6.80 -14.16
C LEU A 325 -31.64 7.60 -14.21
N VAL A 326 -31.50 8.92 -14.25
CA VAL A 326 -32.61 9.85 -14.23
C VAL A 326 -33.42 9.69 -15.52
N SER A 327 -34.73 9.55 -15.38
CA SER A 327 -35.63 9.38 -16.53
C SER A 327 -35.83 10.72 -17.24
N ARG A 328 -35.89 10.72 -18.58
CA ARG A 328 -36.31 11.89 -19.38
C ARG A 328 -37.66 12.48 -18.92
N GLN A 329 -38.51 11.68 -18.28
CA GLN A 329 -39.84 12.12 -17.79
C GLN A 329 -39.81 12.68 -16.36
N ARG A 330 -38.76 12.43 -15.57
CA ARG A 330 -38.61 12.91 -14.19
C ARG A 330 -37.14 13.22 -13.90
N PRO A 331 -36.66 14.45 -14.19
CA PRO A 331 -35.25 14.80 -14.04
C PRO A 331 -34.78 14.94 -12.57
N MET A 332 -35.71 15.01 -11.62
CA MET A 332 -35.45 15.51 -10.27
C MET A 332 -34.91 14.47 -9.27
N GLY A 333 -34.84 13.17 -9.61
CA GLY A 333 -34.28 12.18 -8.68
C GLY A 333 -34.41 10.72 -9.08
N VAL A 334 -33.72 9.86 -8.33
CA VAL A 334 -33.70 8.40 -8.54
C VAL A 334 -34.72 7.71 -7.63
N SER A 335 -35.64 6.95 -8.23
CA SER A 335 -36.63 6.14 -7.51
C SER A 335 -36.03 4.86 -6.94
N LEU A 336 -36.65 4.30 -5.89
CA LEU A 336 -36.25 3.02 -5.29
C LEU A 336 -36.18 1.89 -6.32
N LYS A 337 -37.08 1.85 -7.30
CA LYS A 337 -37.10 0.81 -8.34
C LYS A 337 -35.89 0.89 -9.28
N GLN A 338 -35.47 2.11 -9.65
CA GLN A 338 -34.26 2.33 -10.45
C GLN A 338 -33.01 1.95 -9.64
N PHE A 339 -32.94 2.38 -8.38
CA PHE A 339 -31.84 2.02 -7.48
C PHE A 339 -31.76 0.51 -7.22
N ASP A 340 -32.90 -0.16 -7.03
CA ASP A 340 -32.96 -1.62 -6.84
C ASP A 340 -32.44 -2.36 -8.07
N GLY A 341 -32.87 -1.93 -9.27
CA GLY A 341 -32.41 -2.47 -10.55
C GLY A 341 -30.91 -2.29 -10.74
N LEU A 342 -30.40 -1.09 -10.45
CA LEU A 342 -28.97 -0.80 -10.46
C LEU A 342 -28.19 -1.76 -9.54
N MET A 343 -28.61 -1.86 -8.27
CA MET A 343 -27.81 -2.55 -7.27
C MET A 343 -27.71 -4.06 -7.53
N ARG A 344 -28.66 -4.65 -8.29
CA ARG A 344 -28.56 -6.04 -8.80
C ARG A 344 -27.36 -6.24 -9.72
N PHE A 345 -26.99 -5.23 -10.52
CA PHE A 345 -25.85 -5.31 -11.44
C PHE A 345 -24.54 -4.89 -10.78
N TYR A 346 -24.55 -3.81 -10.00
CA TYR A 346 -23.35 -3.32 -9.32
C TYR A 346 -22.89 -4.28 -8.21
N ARG A 347 -23.79 -4.77 -7.36
CA ARG A 347 -23.52 -5.76 -6.31
C ARG A 347 -24.52 -6.92 -6.31
N PRO A 348 -24.35 -7.93 -7.19
CA PRO A 348 -25.32 -9.01 -7.37
C PRO A 348 -25.52 -9.88 -6.13
N ARG A 349 -24.50 -10.01 -5.28
CA ARG A 349 -24.56 -10.80 -4.04
C ARG A 349 -25.31 -10.11 -2.89
N MET A 350 -25.83 -8.89 -3.10
CA MET A 350 -26.46 -8.10 -2.04
C MET A 350 -27.95 -8.46 -1.87
N SER A 351 -28.37 -8.73 -0.63
CA SER A 351 -29.76 -9.11 -0.34
C SER A 351 -30.73 -7.95 -0.62
N ALA A 352 -32.00 -8.26 -0.93
CA ALA A 352 -33.01 -7.23 -1.19
C ALA A 352 -33.22 -6.28 0.01
N ARG A 353 -33.16 -6.83 1.23
CA ARG A 353 -33.20 -6.05 2.47
C ARG A 353 -32.06 -5.04 2.53
N ASP A 354 -30.84 -5.50 2.29
CA ASP A 354 -29.66 -4.64 2.40
C ASP A 354 -29.68 -3.54 1.32
N ARG A 355 -30.21 -3.84 0.12
CA ARG A 355 -30.40 -2.84 -0.95
C ARG A 355 -31.37 -1.73 -0.51
N PHE A 356 -32.48 -2.09 0.11
CA PHE A 356 -33.41 -1.10 0.68
C PHE A 356 -32.76 -0.28 1.81
N LEU A 357 -32.04 -0.94 2.73
CA LEU A 357 -31.33 -0.24 3.81
C LEU A 357 -30.29 0.75 3.27
N THR A 358 -29.56 0.40 2.20
CA THR A 358 -28.64 1.35 1.56
C THR A 358 -29.35 2.52 0.88
N TYR A 359 -30.52 2.30 0.29
CA TYR A 359 -31.32 3.39 -0.28
C TYR A 359 -31.77 4.36 0.81
N LYS A 360 -32.29 3.84 1.92
CA LYS A 360 -32.74 4.64 3.07
C LYS A 360 -31.57 5.38 3.74
N ALA A 361 -30.40 4.76 3.83
CA ALA A 361 -29.20 5.38 4.36
C ALA A 361 -28.61 6.49 3.46
N LEU A 362 -28.84 6.42 2.13
CA LEU A 362 -28.49 7.49 1.21
C LEU A 362 -29.45 8.68 1.33
N ASN A 363 -30.72 8.41 1.60
CA ASN A 363 -31.77 9.42 1.67
C ASN A 363 -31.71 10.23 2.96
N THR A 364 -30.79 11.19 3.02
CA THR A 364 -30.70 12.10 4.16
C THR A 364 -31.79 13.18 4.19
N SER A 365 -32.39 13.47 3.04
CA SER A 365 -33.45 14.47 2.88
C SER A 365 -34.84 13.98 3.27
N GLY A 366 -35.04 12.66 3.42
CA GLY A 366 -36.36 12.05 3.68
C GLY A 366 -37.32 12.11 2.49
N ALA A 367 -36.85 12.56 1.32
CA ALA A 367 -37.66 12.69 0.12
C ALA A 367 -37.99 11.32 -0.50
N PRO A 368 -39.09 11.15 -1.25
CA PRO A 368 -39.42 9.88 -1.92
C PRO A 368 -38.45 9.51 -3.06
N MET A 369 -37.52 10.39 -3.43
CA MET A 369 -36.52 10.19 -4.48
C MET A 369 -35.16 10.70 -4.01
N LEU A 370 -34.07 10.08 -4.49
CA LEU A 370 -32.71 10.50 -4.16
C LEU A 370 -32.29 11.69 -5.03
N SER A 371 -31.84 12.77 -4.40
CA SER A 371 -31.21 13.93 -5.05
C SER A 371 -29.77 13.62 -5.45
N LEU A 372 -29.17 14.44 -6.32
CA LEU A 372 -27.74 14.34 -6.66
C LEU A 372 -26.84 14.51 -5.42
N GLN A 373 -27.22 15.41 -4.50
CA GLN A 373 -26.49 15.67 -3.27
C GLN A 373 -26.48 14.47 -2.32
N ASP A 374 -27.62 13.77 -2.20
CA ASP A 374 -27.71 12.50 -1.47
C ASP A 374 -26.86 11.42 -2.16
N PHE A 375 -26.85 11.41 -3.50
CA PHE A 375 -26.13 10.44 -4.30
C PHE A 375 -24.60 10.61 -4.25
N TYR A 376 -24.06 11.78 -3.91
CA TYR A 376 -22.60 11.93 -3.72
C TYR A 376 -22.03 11.04 -2.59
N LYS A 377 -22.87 10.64 -1.63
CA LYS A 377 -22.49 9.69 -0.57
C LYS A 377 -22.49 8.22 -1.03
N PHE A 378 -22.76 7.94 -2.31
CA PHE A 378 -22.89 6.58 -2.85
C PHE A 378 -21.74 5.64 -2.48
N TYR A 379 -20.48 6.02 -2.74
CA TYR A 379 -19.33 5.17 -2.40
C TYR A 379 -19.18 4.90 -0.89
N GLN A 380 -19.64 5.84 -0.05
CA GLN A 380 -19.52 5.70 1.41
C GLN A 380 -20.58 4.74 1.98
N VAL A 381 -21.81 4.78 1.44
CA VAL A 381 -22.95 4.02 1.97
C VAL A 381 -23.00 2.61 1.38
N THR A 382 -22.66 2.43 0.11
CA THR A 382 -22.69 1.11 -0.54
C THR A 382 -21.69 0.11 0.06
N GLY A 383 -20.64 0.59 0.73
CA GLY A 383 -19.68 -0.24 1.45
C GLY A 383 -20.18 -0.84 2.77
N LEU A 384 -21.36 -0.43 3.26
CA LEU A 384 -21.88 -0.86 4.57
C LEU A 384 -22.35 -2.31 4.56
N LYS A 385 -22.01 -3.06 5.62
CA LYS A 385 -22.59 -4.37 5.92
C LYS A 385 -23.69 -4.20 6.95
N TRP A 386 -24.91 -4.58 6.58
CA TRP A 386 -26.09 -4.44 7.41
C TRP A 386 -26.30 -5.66 8.30
N LYS A 387 -26.50 -5.41 9.60
CA LYS A 387 -26.91 -6.43 10.57
C LYS A 387 -28.09 -5.89 11.38
N ALA A 388 -29.06 -6.74 11.66
CA ALA A 388 -30.11 -6.40 12.61
C ALA A 388 -29.48 -6.22 13.99
N ARG A 389 -29.92 -5.21 14.75
CA ARG A 389 -29.56 -5.06 16.15
C ARG A 389 -30.28 -6.14 16.97
N ARG A 390 -29.71 -7.34 17.02
CA ARG A 390 -30.21 -8.42 17.90
C ARG A 390 -29.66 -8.21 19.31
N SER A 391 -30.52 -7.84 20.24
CA SER A 391 -30.18 -7.81 21.67
C SER A 391 -30.19 -9.23 22.22
N GLY A 392 -29.02 -9.86 22.33
CA GLY A 392 -28.81 -10.91 23.33
C GLY A 392 -29.16 -12.36 23.00
N GLU A 393 -29.16 -12.80 21.72
CA GLU A 393 -29.12 -14.25 21.42
C GLU A 393 -27.76 -14.81 21.89
N HIS A 394 -27.75 -15.52 23.02
CA HIS A 394 -26.61 -16.29 23.46
C HIS A 394 -26.62 -17.63 22.69
N TRP A 395 -25.43 -18.09 22.28
CA TRP A 395 -25.33 -19.36 21.53
C TRP A 395 -25.85 -20.57 22.31
N PHE A 396 -26.01 -20.42 23.63
CA PHE A 396 -26.49 -21.44 24.54
C PHE A 396 -27.97 -21.31 24.92
N ASP A 397 -28.72 -20.40 24.30
CA ASP A 397 -30.17 -20.25 24.55
C ASP A 397 -30.98 -21.46 24.07
N ASP A 398 -30.47 -22.23 23.11
CA ASP A 398 -31.09 -23.45 22.57
C ASP A 398 -30.73 -24.73 23.37
N LEU A 399 -29.90 -24.64 24.42
CA LEU A 399 -29.43 -25.79 25.21
C LEU A 399 -30.38 -26.16 26.37
N PRO A 400 -30.43 -27.45 26.78
CA PRO A 400 -31.24 -27.88 27.91
C PRO A 400 -30.88 -27.17 29.23
N HIS A 401 -31.85 -27.07 30.14
CA HIS A 401 -31.81 -26.19 31.32
C HIS A 401 -30.57 -26.37 32.22
N THR A 402 -30.05 -27.59 32.37
CA THR A 402 -28.84 -27.86 33.17
C THR A 402 -27.59 -27.27 32.55
N THR A 403 -27.39 -27.47 31.25
CA THR A 403 -26.28 -26.87 30.49
C THR A 403 -26.41 -25.36 30.35
N PHE A 404 -27.64 -24.85 30.21
CA PHE A 404 -27.91 -23.42 30.17
C PHE A 404 -27.39 -22.72 31.44
N LEU A 405 -27.62 -23.31 32.62
CA LEU A 405 -27.19 -22.73 33.89
C LEU A 405 -25.65 -22.66 34.00
N ILE A 406 -24.96 -23.70 33.51
CA ILE A 406 -23.49 -23.77 33.46
C ILE A 406 -22.93 -22.67 32.55
N PHE A 407 -23.40 -22.56 31.31
CA PHE A 407 -22.90 -21.55 30.37
C PHE A 407 -23.28 -20.12 30.79
N LYS A 408 -24.45 -19.93 31.42
CA LYS A 408 -24.84 -18.65 32.02
C LYS A 408 -23.88 -18.26 33.15
N GLY A 409 -23.49 -19.20 34.00
CA GLY A 409 -22.47 -18.99 35.03
C GLY A 409 -21.10 -18.63 34.44
N ILE A 410 -20.64 -19.36 33.42
CA ILE A 410 -19.37 -19.08 32.73
C ILE A 410 -19.40 -17.69 32.06
N ASN A 411 -20.50 -17.32 31.40
CA ASN A 411 -20.67 -16.01 30.79
C ASN A 411 -20.61 -14.87 31.83
N LEU A 412 -21.23 -15.07 33.00
CA LEU A 412 -21.17 -14.11 34.10
C LEU A 412 -19.74 -13.98 34.67
N LEU A 413 -19.05 -15.10 34.86
CA LEU A 413 -17.66 -15.13 35.35
C LEU A 413 -16.71 -14.43 34.38
N VAL A 414 -16.76 -14.78 33.08
CA VAL A 414 -15.88 -14.24 32.04
C VAL A 414 -16.09 -12.74 31.83
N LYS A 415 -17.33 -12.25 31.96
CA LYS A 415 -17.64 -10.82 31.86
C LYS A 415 -17.32 -10.02 33.12
N SER A 416 -17.03 -10.69 34.24
CA SER A 416 -16.67 -9.99 35.48
C SER A 416 -15.36 -9.24 35.32
N LYS A 417 -15.29 -8.02 35.89
CA LYS A 417 -14.04 -7.24 35.94
C LYS A 417 -12.96 -7.97 36.74
N ALA A 418 -13.36 -8.73 37.76
CA ALA A 418 -12.45 -9.51 38.59
C ALA A 418 -11.66 -10.55 37.78
N PHE A 419 -12.33 -11.29 36.88
CA PHE A 419 -11.66 -12.25 36.00
C PHE A 419 -10.62 -11.57 35.09
N GLN A 420 -10.94 -10.40 34.54
CA GLN A 420 -9.99 -9.65 33.71
C GLN A 420 -8.76 -9.20 34.50
N TYR A 421 -8.94 -8.63 35.70
CA TYR A 421 -7.83 -8.23 36.56
C TYR A 421 -7.00 -9.43 37.03
N ALA A 422 -7.64 -10.55 37.38
CA ALA A 422 -6.94 -11.78 37.76
C ALA A 422 -6.00 -12.25 36.63
N MET A 423 -6.48 -12.25 35.38
CA MET A 423 -5.63 -12.61 34.24
C MET A 423 -4.47 -11.62 34.03
N TYR A 424 -4.67 -10.32 34.24
CA TYR A 424 -3.56 -9.36 34.18
C TYR A 424 -2.52 -9.59 35.27
N VAL A 425 -2.95 -9.95 36.49
CA VAL A 425 -2.05 -10.32 37.58
C VAL A 425 -1.26 -11.57 37.23
N VAL A 426 -1.89 -12.61 36.66
CA VAL A 426 -1.19 -13.81 36.17
C VAL A 426 -0.11 -13.46 35.14
N VAL A 427 -0.44 -12.61 34.16
CA VAL A 427 0.55 -12.19 33.14
C VAL A 427 1.69 -11.40 33.77
N ALA A 428 1.41 -10.54 34.75
CA ALA A 428 2.45 -9.78 35.47
C ALA A 428 3.37 -10.72 36.27
N ILE A 429 2.80 -11.70 36.99
CA ILE A 429 3.58 -12.71 37.73
C ILE A 429 4.45 -13.53 36.77
N ASN A 430 3.90 -13.95 35.61
CA ASN A 430 4.67 -14.64 34.58
C ASN A 430 5.85 -13.79 34.09
N GLY A 431 5.64 -12.49 33.88
CA GLY A 431 6.71 -11.57 33.46
C GLY A 431 7.83 -11.44 34.50
N VAL A 432 7.47 -11.29 35.77
CA VAL A 432 8.44 -11.26 36.88
C VAL A 432 9.16 -12.59 36.99
N TRP A 433 8.46 -13.71 36.83
CA TRP A 433 9.07 -15.05 36.86
C TRP A 433 10.10 -15.23 35.75
N ILE A 434 9.76 -14.88 34.50
CA ILE A 434 10.70 -14.93 33.36
C ILE A 434 11.94 -14.08 33.67
N LEU A 435 11.76 -12.87 34.22
CA LEU A 435 12.87 -11.99 34.59
C LEU A 435 13.80 -12.64 35.62
N VAL A 436 13.24 -13.17 36.72
CA VAL A 436 14.00 -13.85 37.78
C VAL A 436 14.72 -15.08 37.24
N GLU A 437 14.04 -15.87 36.42
CA GLU A 437 14.61 -17.06 35.79
C GLU A 437 15.80 -16.68 34.89
N THR A 438 15.67 -15.64 34.06
CA THR A 438 16.78 -15.17 33.21
C THR A 438 17.97 -14.66 34.02
N TYR A 439 17.75 -13.96 35.13
CA TYR A 439 18.82 -13.49 36.01
C TYR A 439 19.55 -14.66 36.70
N THR A 440 18.79 -15.66 37.15
CA THR A 440 19.32 -16.86 37.82
C THR A 440 20.07 -17.78 36.85
N LEU A 441 19.66 -17.84 35.58
CA LEU A 441 20.35 -18.63 34.56
C LEU A 441 21.68 -18.00 34.12
N ASN A 442 21.74 -16.66 34.06
CA ASN A 442 22.96 -15.93 33.68
C ASN A 442 24.11 -16.09 34.70
N SER A 443 23.83 -16.61 35.90
CA SER A 443 24.81 -16.85 36.96
C SER A 443 25.44 -18.25 36.96
N GLY A 444 25.27 -19.05 35.90
CA GLY A 444 26.13 -20.20 35.62
C GLY A 444 25.46 -21.57 35.40
N ILE A 445 24.22 -21.62 34.91
CA ILE A 445 23.54 -22.88 34.61
C ILE A 445 23.40 -23.07 33.10
N SER A 446 23.92 -24.20 32.60
CA SER A 446 23.79 -24.66 31.22
C SER A 446 22.35 -24.52 30.73
N TRP A 447 22.16 -24.01 29.50
CA TRP A 447 20.85 -23.96 28.83
C TRP A 447 20.24 -25.36 28.81
N SER A 448 19.41 -25.64 29.81
CA SER A 448 18.78 -26.93 29.96
C SER A 448 17.80 -27.12 28.83
N ARG A 449 17.93 -28.23 28.10
CA ARG A 449 17.00 -28.67 27.05
C ARG A 449 15.60 -28.99 27.61
N PHE A 450 15.45 -29.01 28.93
CA PHE A 450 14.19 -29.27 29.61
C PHE A 450 13.30 -28.02 29.67
N VAL A 451 12.05 -28.18 29.25
CA VAL A 451 11.01 -27.16 29.41
C VAL A 451 10.80 -26.87 30.89
N PRO A 452 10.89 -25.59 31.33
CA PRO A 452 10.59 -25.23 32.71
C PRO A 452 9.15 -25.62 33.07
N TRP A 453 8.95 -26.28 34.22
CA TRP A 453 7.61 -26.63 34.71
C TRP A 453 6.71 -25.38 34.85
N SER A 454 7.31 -24.23 35.20
CA SER A 454 6.64 -22.93 35.27
C SER A 454 5.96 -22.56 33.94
N TYR A 455 6.61 -22.82 32.80
CA TYR A 455 6.05 -22.55 31.48
C TYR A 455 4.79 -23.39 31.21
N ILE A 456 4.80 -24.67 31.60
CA ILE A 456 3.64 -25.56 31.47
C ILE A 456 2.48 -25.05 32.35
N VAL A 457 2.77 -24.61 33.58
CA VAL A 457 1.76 -24.02 34.47
C VAL A 457 1.13 -22.76 33.87
N PHE A 458 1.93 -21.80 33.39
CA PHE A 458 1.36 -20.60 32.78
C PHE A 458 0.59 -20.91 31.48
N LEU A 459 1.11 -21.80 30.63
CA LEU A 459 0.44 -22.20 29.39
C LEU A 459 -0.92 -22.87 29.65
N THR A 460 -1.01 -23.73 30.66
CA THR A 460 -2.27 -24.36 31.04
C THR A 460 -3.28 -23.33 31.57
N ILE A 461 -2.85 -22.35 32.37
CA ILE A 461 -3.71 -21.24 32.81
C ILE A 461 -4.25 -20.44 31.61
N TYR A 462 -3.41 -20.09 30.64
CA TYR A 462 -3.85 -19.39 29.42
C TYR A 462 -4.76 -20.25 28.54
N GLY A 463 -4.50 -21.56 28.45
CA GLY A 463 -5.37 -22.51 27.75
C GLY A 463 -6.78 -22.54 28.35
N VAL A 464 -6.86 -22.66 29.68
CA VAL A 464 -8.14 -22.65 30.42
C VAL A 464 -8.86 -21.31 30.26
N GLU A 465 -8.15 -20.19 30.34
CA GLU A 465 -8.71 -18.86 30.10
C GLU A 465 -9.40 -18.76 28.72
N VAL A 466 -8.70 -19.19 27.66
CA VAL A 466 -9.20 -19.16 26.29
C VAL A 466 -10.43 -20.05 26.12
N LEU A 467 -10.40 -21.27 26.68
CA LEU A 467 -11.54 -22.18 26.66
C LEU A 467 -12.76 -21.57 27.36
N LEU A 468 -12.58 -21.04 28.58
CA LEU A 468 -13.65 -20.38 29.34
C LEU A 468 -14.25 -19.20 28.56
N LYS A 469 -13.41 -18.36 27.94
CA LYS A 469 -13.87 -17.22 27.14
C LYS A 469 -14.66 -17.64 25.90
N ILE A 470 -14.20 -18.66 25.17
CA ILE A 470 -14.90 -19.18 23.98
C ILE A 470 -16.25 -19.77 24.40
N SER A 471 -16.30 -20.54 25.48
CA SER A 471 -17.55 -21.11 26.01
C SER A 471 -18.52 -20.04 26.52
N GLY A 472 -18.06 -19.02 27.24
CA GLY A 472 -18.92 -18.00 27.85
C GLY A 472 -19.44 -16.94 26.87
N LEU A 473 -18.61 -16.48 25.94
CA LEU A 473 -18.98 -15.45 24.96
C LEU A 473 -19.57 -16.05 23.67
N GLY A 474 -19.21 -17.29 23.36
CA GLY A 474 -19.44 -17.94 22.07
C GLY A 474 -18.33 -17.64 21.07
N PRO A 475 -18.04 -18.58 20.14
CA PRO A 475 -16.93 -18.46 19.20
C PRO A 475 -17.04 -17.22 18.32
N MET A 476 -18.25 -16.88 17.84
CA MET A 476 -18.45 -15.74 16.96
C MET A 476 -18.19 -14.38 17.64
N ALA A 477 -18.59 -14.24 18.91
CA ALA A 477 -18.33 -13.04 19.69
C ALA A 477 -16.88 -12.97 20.19
N TYR A 478 -16.28 -14.13 20.50
CA TYR A 478 -14.88 -14.22 20.91
C TYR A 478 -13.93 -13.75 19.80
N PHE A 479 -14.04 -14.34 18.59
CA PHE A 479 -13.20 -14.01 17.43
C PHE A 479 -13.53 -12.64 16.80
N SER A 480 -14.61 -12.00 17.23
CA SER A 480 -14.93 -10.62 16.83
C SER A 480 -13.96 -9.59 17.44
N SER A 481 -13.28 -9.91 18.55
CA SER A 481 -12.32 -9.00 19.19
C SER A 481 -10.90 -9.36 18.75
N GLY A 482 -10.17 -8.39 18.16
CA GLY A 482 -8.79 -8.60 17.71
C GLY A 482 -7.84 -9.01 18.84
N TRP A 483 -8.08 -8.53 20.06
CA TRP A 483 -7.27 -8.89 21.23
C TRP A 483 -7.52 -10.31 21.75
N ASN A 484 -8.74 -10.84 21.59
CA ASN A 484 -9.03 -12.23 21.92
C ASN A 484 -8.48 -13.17 20.84
N LEU A 485 -8.52 -12.75 19.56
CA LEU A 485 -7.87 -13.46 18.46
C LEU A 485 -6.34 -13.56 18.69
N PHE A 486 -5.70 -12.48 19.16
CA PHE A 486 -4.29 -12.48 19.55
C PHE A 486 -3.99 -13.44 20.72
N ASP A 487 -4.82 -13.42 21.78
CA ASP A 487 -4.62 -14.35 22.91
C ASP A 487 -4.75 -15.81 22.47
N PHE A 488 -5.72 -16.08 21.61
CA PHE A 488 -5.93 -17.40 21.03
C PHE A 488 -4.74 -17.82 20.17
N SER A 489 -4.27 -16.96 19.25
CA SER A 489 -3.16 -17.31 18.36
C SER A 489 -1.86 -17.57 19.13
N VAL A 490 -1.51 -16.73 20.10
CA VAL A 490 -0.32 -16.92 20.94
C VAL A 490 -0.41 -18.19 21.78
N THR A 491 -1.60 -18.50 22.33
CA THR A 491 -1.81 -19.71 23.15
C THR A 491 -1.73 -20.97 22.28
N VAL A 492 -2.37 -20.98 21.10
CA VAL A 492 -2.31 -22.10 20.15
C VAL A 492 -0.89 -22.32 19.64
N PHE A 493 -0.17 -21.25 19.30
CA PHE A 493 1.22 -21.34 18.85
C PHE A 493 2.13 -21.91 19.95
N ALA A 494 1.92 -21.50 21.21
CA ALA A 494 2.65 -22.03 22.36
C ALA A 494 2.36 -23.53 22.62
N PHE A 495 1.10 -23.98 22.47
CA PHE A 495 0.76 -25.40 22.52
C PHE A 495 1.40 -26.17 21.36
N LEU A 496 1.38 -25.63 20.15
CA LEU A 496 2.02 -26.25 18.98
C LEU A 496 3.53 -26.44 19.21
N GLY A 497 4.21 -25.42 19.73
CA GLY A 497 5.62 -25.50 20.11
C GLY A 497 5.90 -26.55 21.17
N LEU A 498 5.07 -26.63 22.22
CA LEU A 498 5.21 -27.66 23.26
C LEU A 498 4.99 -29.08 22.69
N THR A 499 3.98 -29.27 21.84
CA THR A 499 3.73 -30.57 21.20
C THR A 499 4.85 -30.96 20.24
N ALA A 500 5.36 -30.03 19.43
CA ALA A 500 6.47 -30.28 18.51
C ALA A 500 7.75 -30.68 19.25
N LEU A 501 8.02 -30.05 20.40
CA LEU A 501 9.14 -30.41 21.26
C LEU A 501 8.95 -31.79 21.91
N ALA A 502 7.72 -32.16 22.27
CA ALA A 502 7.41 -33.50 22.78
C ALA A 502 7.57 -34.60 21.71
N PHE A 503 7.55 -34.24 20.42
CA PHE A 503 7.88 -35.12 19.29
C PHE A 503 9.35 -35.01 18.83
N ASP A 504 10.23 -34.43 19.65
CA ASP A 504 11.67 -34.24 19.37
C ASP A 504 11.99 -33.45 18.08
N MET A 505 11.07 -32.57 17.64
CA MET A 505 11.31 -31.70 16.49
C MET A 505 12.12 -30.46 16.93
N GLU A 506 13.46 -30.60 17.00
CA GLU A 506 14.40 -29.55 17.46
C GLU A 506 14.19 -28.15 16.83
N PRO A 507 13.88 -28.00 15.53
CA PRO A 507 13.72 -26.68 14.92
C PRO A 507 12.58 -25.85 15.50
N PHE A 508 11.62 -26.42 16.24
CA PHE A 508 10.49 -25.69 16.82
C PHE A 508 10.76 -25.15 18.24
N TYR A 509 11.95 -25.40 18.81
CA TYR A 509 12.32 -24.88 20.13
C TYR A 509 12.23 -23.34 20.22
N PHE A 510 12.45 -22.61 19.12
CA PHE A 510 12.31 -21.15 19.10
C PHE A 510 10.90 -20.69 19.56
N ILE A 511 9.86 -21.50 19.37
CA ILE A 511 8.50 -21.16 19.82
C ILE A 511 8.45 -21.03 21.35
N VAL A 512 9.17 -21.89 22.07
CA VAL A 512 9.30 -21.82 23.53
C VAL A 512 10.11 -20.59 23.94
N VAL A 513 11.13 -20.21 23.15
CA VAL A 513 11.91 -18.99 23.36
C VAL A 513 11.04 -17.73 23.22
N LEU A 514 10.01 -17.75 22.38
CA LEU A 514 9.05 -16.64 22.20
C LEU A 514 8.04 -16.49 23.35
N ARG A 515 8.19 -17.20 24.48
CA ARG A 515 7.36 -17.04 25.70
C ARG A 515 7.13 -15.58 26.16
N PRO A 516 8.08 -14.62 26.04
CA PRO A 516 7.83 -13.23 26.44
C PRO A 516 6.76 -12.51 25.60
N LEU A 517 6.43 -13.01 24.40
CA LEU A 517 5.33 -12.44 23.59
C LEU A 517 3.98 -12.48 24.32
N GLN A 518 3.81 -13.40 25.28
CA GLN A 518 2.62 -13.47 26.13
C GLN A 518 2.46 -12.21 27.01
N LEU A 519 3.54 -11.50 27.32
CA LEU A 519 3.52 -10.25 28.11
C LEU A 519 2.93 -9.07 27.33
N LEU A 520 2.85 -9.15 26.00
CA LEU A 520 2.15 -8.14 25.18
C LEU A 520 0.67 -8.01 25.56
N ARG A 521 0.09 -8.99 26.27
CA ARG A 521 -1.24 -8.90 26.85
C ARG A 521 -1.38 -7.75 27.86
N LEU A 522 -0.30 -7.35 28.55
CA LEU A 522 -0.30 -6.20 29.48
C LEU A 522 -0.53 -4.88 28.75
N PHE A 523 -0.17 -4.76 27.46
CA PHE A 523 -0.41 -3.54 26.69
C PHE A 523 -1.90 -3.24 26.52
N LYS A 524 -2.76 -4.25 26.72
CA LYS A 524 -4.22 -4.06 26.74
C LYS A 524 -4.69 -3.19 27.88
N ILE A 525 -3.95 -3.07 28.98
CA ILE A 525 -4.40 -2.35 30.19
C ILE A 525 -4.51 -0.85 29.92
N LYS A 526 -3.53 -0.26 29.24
CA LYS A 526 -3.48 1.19 29.00
C LYS A 526 -4.12 1.54 27.66
N GLN A 527 -5.14 2.39 27.68
CA GLN A 527 -5.83 2.85 26.46
C GLN A 527 -4.87 3.42 25.41
N ARG A 528 -3.81 4.12 25.82
CA ARG A 528 -2.84 4.72 24.91
C ARG A 528 -2.13 3.66 24.03
N TYR A 529 -1.74 2.53 24.61
CA TYR A 529 -1.10 1.44 23.85
C TYR A 529 -2.10 0.73 22.93
N ARG A 530 -3.35 0.56 23.37
CA ARG A 530 -4.42 0.04 22.50
C ARG A 530 -4.60 0.91 21.27
N ASN A 531 -4.71 2.23 21.46
CA ASN A 531 -4.86 3.16 20.36
C ASN A 531 -3.68 3.07 19.37
N VAL A 532 -2.44 2.98 19.87
CA VAL A 532 -1.21 2.83 19.06
C VAL A 532 -1.17 1.53 18.25
N LEU A 533 -1.62 0.41 18.82
CA LEU A 533 -1.65 -0.86 18.08
C LEU A 533 -2.80 -0.90 17.08
N ASP A 534 -3.97 -0.36 17.45
CA ASP A 534 -5.10 -0.21 16.53
C ASP A 534 -4.73 0.72 15.36
N THR A 535 -3.97 1.81 15.59
CA THR A 535 -3.48 2.70 14.52
C THR A 535 -2.52 1.93 13.61
N MET A 536 -1.57 1.18 14.19
CA MET A 536 -0.58 0.41 13.44
C MET A 536 -1.24 -0.62 12.52
N PHE A 537 -2.17 -1.44 13.02
CA PHE A 537 -2.85 -2.45 12.21
C PHE A 537 -3.78 -1.85 11.14
N GLU A 538 -4.41 -0.71 11.42
CA GLU A 538 -5.21 0.00 10.40
C GLU A 538 -4.34 0.59 9.29
N LEU A 539 -3.14 1.07 9.62
CA LEU A 539 -2.19 1.64 8.66
C LEU A 539 -1.28 0.59 7.99
N PHE A 540 -1.25 -0.66 8.47
CA PHE A 540 -0.37 -1.71 7.97
C PHE A 540 -0.45 -1.93 6.45
N PRO A 541 -1.64 -2.00 5.79
CA PRO A 541 -1.70 -2.14 4.34
C PRO A 541 -1.03 -0.98 3.59
N ARG A 542 -1.07 0.23 4.16
CA ARG A 542 -0.40 1.43 3.62
C ARG A 542 1.12 1.30 3.78
N MET A 543 1.59 0.90 4.96
CA MET A 543 3.01 0.64 5.23
C MET A 543 3.57 -0.46 4.33
N ALA A 544 2.85 -1.57 4.14
CA ALA A 544 3.25 -2.66 3.26
C ALA A 544 3.43 -2.19 1.79
N SER A 545 2.56 -1.29 1.31
CA SER A 545 2.69 -0.73 -0.04
C SER A 545 3.92 0.16 -0.23
N LEU A 546 4.37 0.85 0.82
CA LEU A 546 5.61 1.64 0.81
C LEU A 546 6.85 0.75 0.98
N GLY A 547 6.80 -0.26 1.85
CA GLY A 547 7.86 -1.26 1.98
C GLY A 547 8.10 -2.00 0.66
N LEU A 548 7.02 -2.31 -0.09
CA LEU A 548 7.16 -2.90 -1.42
C LEU A 548 7.80 -1.92 -2.44
N THR A 549 7.57 -0.61 -2.31
CA THR A 549 8.29 0.40 -3.10
C THR A 549 9.80 0.36 -2.81
N LEU A 550 10.20 0.25 -1.54
CA LEU A 550 11.62 0.11 -1.16
C LEU A 550 12.23 -1.18 -1.72
N ILE A 551 11.53 -2.31 -1.63
CA ILE A 551 11.99 -3.60 -2.17
C ILE A 551 12.21 -3.52 -3.69
N ILE A 552 11.41 -2.74 -4.42
CA ILE A 552 11.60 -2.52 -5.86
C ILE A 552 12.93 -1.79 -6.14
N PHE A 553 13.28 -0.78 -5.35
CA PHE A 553 14.59 -0.13 -5.45
C PHE A 553 15.72 -1.10 -5.13
N TYR A 554 15.60 -1.87 -4.04
CA TYR A 554 16.59 -2.90 -3.69
C TYR A 554 16.77 -3.91 -4.81
N TYR A 555 15.69 -4.38 -5.44
CA TYR A 555 15.78 -5.31 -6.55
C TYR A 555 16.62 -4.75 -7.71
N SER A 556 16.37 -3.52 -8.15
CA SER A 556 17.13 -2.91 -9.24
C SER A 556 18.62 -2.75 -8.88
N PHE A 557 18.93 -2.27 -7.67
CA PHE A 557 20.32 -2.14 -7.21
C PHE A 557 21.02 -3.48 -6.97
N ALA A 558 20.30 -4.49 -6.48
CA ALA A 558 20.84 -5.81 -6.23
C ALA A 558 21.21 -6.51 -7.55
N ILE A 559 20.36 -6.42 -8.57
CA ILE A 559 20.68 -6.97 -9.90
C ILE A 559 21.95 -6.30 -10.46
N VAL A 560 22.03 -4.97 -10.40
CA VAL A 560 23.24 -4.25 -10.84
C VAL A 560 24.46 -4.71 -10.03
N GLY A 561 24.34 -4.76 -8.70
CA GLY A 561 25.42 -5.17 -7.81
C GLY A 561 25.89 -6.62 -8.04
N MET A 562 24.96 -7.54 -8.28
CA MET A 562 25.28 -8.93 -8.60
C MET A 562 26.04 -9.07 -9.92
N GLU A 563 25.60 -8.38 -10.98
CA GLU A 563 26.26 -8.49 -12.28
C GLU A 563 27.68 -7.90 -12.23
N PHE A 564 27.90 -6.80 -11.49
CA PHE A 564 29.22 -6.15 -11.42
C PHE A 564 30.14 -6.65 -10.30
N PHE A 565 29.59 -7.13 -9.18
CA PHE A 565 30.35 -7.41 -7.94
C PHE A 565 30.19 -8.85 -7.43
N ALA A 566 29.61 -9.77 -8.22
CA ALA A 566 29.61 -11.18 -7.86
C ALA A 566 31.04 -11.74 -7.78
N GLU A 567 31.32 -12.52 -6.73
CA GLU A 567 32.59 -13.20 -6.44
C GLU A 567 33.80 -12.27 -6.28
N VAL A 568 33.59 -10.95 -6.21
CA VAL A 568 34.65 -9.95 -6.01
C VAL A 568 35.21 -9.99 -4.59
N VAL A 569 34.35 -10.19 -3.61
CA VAL A 569 34.70 -10.21 -2.18
C VAL A 569 34.81 -11.66 -1.71
N TYR A 570 35.95 -12.03 -1.15
CA TYR A 570 36.26 -13.36 -0.62
C TYR A 570 37.09 -13.26 0.68
N PRO A 571 37.22 -14.32 1.48
CA PRO A 571 37.94 -14.22 2.74
C PRO A 571 39.45 -13.90 2.54
N ASN A 572 40.03 -13.09 3.43
CA ASN A 572 41.42 -12.58 3.35
C ASN A 572 41.74 -11.74 2.10
N CYS A 573 40.73 -11.10 1.51
CA CYS A 573 40.93 -10.10 0.46
C CYS A 573 41.19 -8.70 1.05
N CYS A 574 41.34 -7.71 0.18
CA CYS A 574 41.44 -6.28 0.50
C CYS A 574 42.71 -5.86 1.28
N ASN A 575 43.76 -6.68 1.24
CA ASN A 575 44.97 -6.45 2.05
C ASN A 575 45.73 -5.14 1.73
N ALA A 576 45.52 -4.57 0.54
CA ALA A 576 46.15 -3.32 0.11
C ALA A 576 45.40 -2.04 0.55
N SER A 577 44.19 -2.17 1.10
CA SER A 577 43.37 -1.04 1.51
C SER A 577 43.36 -0.84 3.03
N THR A 578 42.80 0.28 3.48
CA THR A 578 42.66 0.62 4.90
C THR A 578 41.66 -0.28 5.64
N VAL A 579 40.91 -1.12 4.93
CA VAL A 579 39.87 -2.00 5.48
C VAL A 579 40.29 -3.47 5.57
N ALA A 580 41.57 -3.77 5.34
CA ALA A 580 42.12 -5.13 5.38
C ALA A 580 41.73 -5.91 6.65
N ASP A 581 41.75 -5.26 7.82
CA ASP A 581 41.40 -5.88 9.10
C ASP A 581 39.96 -6.39 9.16
N SER A 582 39.04 -5.79 8.39
CA SER A 582 37.62 -6.20 8.34
C SER A 582 37.40 -7.45 7.48
N TYR A 583 38.31 -7.76 6.55
CA TYR A 583 38.18 -8.89 5.62
C TYR A 583 39.05 -10.10 5.98
N ARG A 584 39.76 -10.04 7.11
CA ARG A 584 40.66 -11.11 7.58
C ARG A 584 39.90 -12.36 8.05
N GLN A 585 40.50 -13.52 7.84
CA GLN A 585 40.10 -14.85 8.31
C GLN A 585 41.38 -15.66 8.58
N ILE A 586 41.87 -15.63 9.82
CA ILE A 586 43.18 -16.20 10.18
C ILE A 586 42.98 -17.31 11.22
N ASN A 587 43.60 -18.47 10.98
CA ASN A 587 43.66 -19.56 11.96
C ASN A 587 44.79 -19.29 12.96
N VAL A 588 44.44 -19.03 14.22
CA VAL A 588 45.40 -18.85 15.31
C VAL A 588 45.40 -20.07 16.21
N THR A 589 46.56 -20.71 16.37
CA THR A 589 46.70 -21.91 17.20
C THR A 589 47.21 -21.56 18.60
N TYR A 590 46.39 -21.79 19.61
CA TYR A 590 46.75 -21.69 21.02
C TYR A 590 46.88 -23.11 21.60
N GLY A 591 48.10 -23.65 21.60
CA GLY A 591 48.36 -25.05 22.00
C GLY A 591 47.65 -26.02 21.05
N ASN A 592 46.71 -26.85 21.58
CA ASN A 592 45.92 -27.80 20.79
C ASN A 592 44.61 -27.23 20.23
N LYS A 593 44.29 -25.94 20.47
CA LYS A 593 43.06 -25.31 19.99
C LYS A 593 43.36 -24.35 18.85
N THR A 594 42.84 -24.63 17.66
CA THR A 594 42.77 -23.69 16.54
C THR A 594 41.55 -22.80 16.75
N VAL A 595 41.76 -21.52 17.00
CA VAL A 595 40.69 -20.51 17.04
C VAL A 595 40.77 -19.69 15.76
N LEU A 596 39.62 -19.53 15.12
CA LEU A 596 39.48 -18.76 13.90
C LEU A 596 39.19 -17.30 14.25
N GLU A 597 40.08 -16.39 13.86
CA GLU A 597 39.87 -14.95 13.99
C GLU A 597 39.35 -14.36 12.67
N GLU A 598 38.12 -13.85 12.70
CA GLU A 598 37.39 -13.36 11.52
C GLU A 598 36.95 -11.90 11.67
N GLY A 599 37.04 -11.14 10.58
CA GLY A 599 36.47 -9.80 10.46
C GLY A 599 35.03 -9.78 9.91
N TYR A 600 34.51 -10.93 9.46
CA TYR A 600 33.14 -11.18 8.97
C TYR A 600 32.63 -10.38 7.76
N TYR A 601 33.24 -9.25 7.37
CA TYR A 601 32.73 -8.41 6.26
C TYR A 601 32.76 -9.09 4.89
N TYR A 602 33.53 -10.18 4.70
CA TYR A 602 33.47 -10.98 3.47
C TYR A 602 32.13 -11.70 3.25
N LEU A 603 31.29 -11.80 4.29
CA LEU A 603 29.93 -12.34 4.19
C LEU A 603 28.98 -11.36 3.48
N ASN A 604 29.30 -10.06 3.49
CA ASN A 604 28.54 -9.01 2.81
C ASN A 604 28.96 -8.92 1.35
N ASN A 605 28.37 -9.80 0.53
CA ASN A 605 28.71 -9.95 -0.88
C ASN A 605 27.48 -9.89 -1.79
N PHE A 606 27.75 -9.69 -3.07
CA PHE A 606 26.75 -9.66 -4.13
C PHE A 606 26.72 -10.99 -4.92
N ASN A 607 27.03 -12.11 -4.27
CA ASN A 607 27.11 -13.41 -4.95
C ASN A 607 25.73 -13.99 -5.31
N ASN A 608 24.67 -13.56 -4.62
CA ASN A 608 23.29 -13.93 -4.95
C ASN A 608 22.32 -12.83 -4.52
N ILE A 609 21.05 -12.95 -4.95
CA ILE A 609 20.06 -11.90 -4.72
C ILE A 609 19.72 -11.73 -3.23
N LEU A 610 19.79 -12.81 -2.44
CA LEU A 610 19.48 -12.78 -1.01
C LEU A 610 20.61 -12.11 -0.21
N SER A 611 21.87 -12.46 -0.48
CA SER A 611 23.04 -11.82 0.13
C SER A 611 23.13 -10.35 -0.26
N SER A 612 22.81 -10.05 -1.52
CA SER A 612 22.70 -8.67 -2.00
C SER A 612 21.62 -7.88 -1.25
N PHE A 613 20.45 -8.48 -0.99
CA PHE A 613 19.38 -7.82 -0.22
C PHE A 613 19.79 -7.54 1.22
N VAL A 614 20.48 -8.47 1.88
CA VAL A 614 21.02 -8.25 3.23
C VAL A 614 22.07 -7.13 3.20
N THR A 615 22.99 -7.18 2.24
CA THR A 615 24.04 -6.14 2.08
C THR A 615 23.42 -4.76 1.84
N LEU A 616 22.44 -4.64 0.94
CA LEU A 616 21.74 -3.37 0.69
C LEU A 616 20.92 -2.90 1.90
N PHE A 617 20.34 -3.82 2.68
CA PHE A 617 19.68 -3.48 3.93
C PHE A 617 20.67 -2.89 4.94
N GLU A 618 21.84 -3.51 5.13
CA GLU A 618 22.90 -3.00 6.00
C GLU A 618 23.37 -1.61 5.55
N LEU A 619 23.55 -1.39 4.25
CA LEU A 619 23.90 -0.09 3.69
C LEU A 619 22.80 0.97 3.92
N THR A 620 21.53 0.57 4.02
CA THR A 620 20.42 1.48 4.31
C THR A 620 20.40 1.95 5.77
N VAL A 621 20.98 1.17 6.69
CA VAL A 621 21.16 1.58 8.09
C VAL A 621 22.28 2.63 8.24
N VAL A 622 23.06 2.89 7.19
CA VAL A 622 24.10 3.94 7.07
C VAL A 622 25.34 3.71 7.95
N ASN A 623 25.31 2.81 8.92
CA ASN A 623 26.49 2.53 9.74
C ASN A 623 27.56 1.71 8.99
N ASN A 624 28.84 2.04 9.16
CA ASN A 624 30.00 1.32 8.60
C ASN A 624 29.94 1.03 7.07
N TRP A 625 29.09 1.74 6.33
CA TRP A 625 28.85 1.47 4.90
C TRP A 625 30.08 1.66 4.02
N TYR A 626 30.98 2.58 4.43
CA TYR A 626 32.22 2.86 3.72
C TYR A 626 33.19 1.66 3.73
N ILE A 627 33.09 0.75 4.70
CA ILE A 627 33.93 -0.47 4.77
C ILE A 627 33.62 -1.36 3.57
N THR A 628 32.33 -1.61 3.32
CA THR A 628 31.87 -2.39 2.16
C THR A 628 32.21 -1.68 0.84
N MET A 629 32.05 -0.36 0.79
CA MET A 629 32.42 0.43 -0.40
C MET A 629 33.92 0.30 -0.69
N GLU A 630 34.79 0.61 0.28
CA GLU A 630 36.24 0.55 0.09
C GLU A 630 36.72 -0.89 -0.20
N GLY A 631 36.11 -1.90 0.43
CA GLY A 631 36.37 -3.31 0.14
C GLY A 631 36.14 -3.64 -1.34
N VAL A 632 34.98 -3.30 -1.89
CA VAL A 632 34.66 -3.54 -3.31
C VAL A 632 35.56 -2.70 -4.23
N THR A 633 35.86 -1.45 -3.88
CA THR A 633 36.72 -0.60 -4.71
C THR A 633 38.15 -1.11 -4.79
N SER A 634 38.65 -1.72 -3.71
CA SER A 634 40.01 -2.28 -3.66
C SER A 634 40.21 -3.47 -4.60
N MET A 635 39.11 -4.16 -4.95
CA MET A 635 39.10 -5.30 -5.88
C MET A 635 38.67 -4.93 -7.30
N THR A 636 38.08 -3.75 -7.49
CA THR A 636 37.49 -3.35 -8.77
C THR A 636 38.09 -2.03 -9.27
N THR A 637 37.29 -0.96 -9.33
CA THR A 637 37.69 0.37 -9.79
C THR A 637 37.05 1.44 -8.91
N HIS A 638 37.61 2.65 -8.94
CA HIS A 638 37.08 3.83 -8.24
C HIS A 638 35.63 4.17 -8.64
N TRP A 639 35.20 3.80 -9.86
CA TRP A 639 33.81 4.00 -10.32
C TRP A 639 32.77 3.22 -9.50
N SER A 640 33.17 2.16 -8.79
CA SER A 640 32.28 1.46 -7.87
C SER A 640 31.86 2.34 -6.68
N ARG A 641 32.65 3.36 -6.28
CA ARG A 641 32.24 4.36 -5.27
C ARG A 641 30.94 5.06 -5.67
N LEU A 642 30.77 5.37 -6.96
CA LEU A 642 29.58 6.02 -7.49
C LEU A 642 28.32 5.16 -7.29
N TYR A 643 28.43 3.83 -7.38
CA TYR A 643 27.31 2.93 -7.10
C TYR A 643 26.83 3.07 -5.65
N PHE A 644 27.74 3.01 -4.68
CA PHE A 644 27.39 3.11 -3.26
C PHE A 644 26.90 4.51 -2.87
N MET A 645 27.53 5.57 -3.39
CA MET A 645 27.08 6.96 -3.16
C MET A 645 25.69 7.21 -3.77
N THR A 646 25.43 6.71 -4.98
CA THR A 646 24.11 6.82 -5.62
C THR A 646 23.06 6.04 -4.83
N PHE A 647 23.40 4.83 -4.37
CA PHE A 647 22.51 4.04 -3.52
C PHE A 647 22.18 4.76 -2.21
N TYR A 648 23.16 5.35 -1.54
CA TYR A 648 22.95 6.14 -0.33
C TYR A 648 21.96 7.29 -0.58
N ILE A 649 22.19 8.11 -1.61
CA ILE A 649 21.33 9.24 -1.93
C ILE A 649 19.88 8.79 -2.21
N VAL A 650 19.72 7.76 -3.04
CA VAL A 650 18.39 7.23 -3.40
C VAL A 650 17.68 6.65 -2.17
N THR A 651 18.36 5.82 -1.38
CA THR A 651 17.74 5.19 -0.20
C THR A 651 17.45 6.16 0.92
N MET A 652 18.29 7.17 1.13
CA MET A 652 18.04 8.25 2.08
C MET A 652 16.74 8.97 1.74
N VAL A 653 16.57 9.41 0.48
CA VAL A 653 15.35 10.10 0.01
C VAL A 653 14.12 9.21 0.14
N VAL A 654 14.23 7.94 -0.29
CA VAL A 654 13.10 7.00 -0.23
C VAL A 654 12.71 6.72 1.22
N MET A 655 13.67 6.48 2.12
CA MET A 655 13.39 6.18 3.52
C MET A 655 12.81 7.38 4.27
N THR A 656 13.30 8.60 4.00
CA THR A 656 12.77 9.79 4.67
C THR A 656 11.34 10.09 4.25
N ILE A 657 11.01 9.96 2.95
CA ILE A 657 9.64 10.04 2.46
C ILE A 657 8.74 8.99 3.14
N ILE A 658 9.20 7.73 3.22
CA ILE A 658 8.45 6.63 3.84
C ILE A 658 8.18 6.90 5.32
N VAL A 659 9.22 7.25 6.09
CA VAL A 659 9.11 7.51 7.54
C VAL A 659 8.19 8.69 7.81
N ALA A 660 8.39 9.80 7.10
CA ALA A 660 7.62 11.03 7.31
C ALA A 660 6.14 10.80 7.01
N PHE A 661 5.81 10.12 5.92
CA PHE A 661 4.43 9.78 5.57
C PHE A 661 3.75 8.83 6.56
N ILE A 662 4.49 7.84 7.08
CA ILE A 662 3.95 6.94 8.11
C ILE A 662 3.68 7.73 9.39
N LEU A 663 4.60 8.61 9.77
CA LEU A 663 4.48 9.44 10.97
C LEU A 663 3.30 10.41 10.88
N ASP A 664 3.13 11.12 9.76
CA ASP A 664 2.00 12.04 9.56
C ASP A 664 0.65 11.30 9.62
N ALA A 665 0.53 10.18 8.92
CA ALA A 665 -0.68 9.34 8.96
C ALA A 665 -0.98 8.82 10.38
N PHE A 666 0.07 8.45 11.11
CA PHE A 666 -0.04 7.90 12.46
C PHE A 666 -0.44 8.99 13.47
N VAL A 667 0.23 10.15 13.43
CA VAL A 667 -0.06 11.30 14.30
C VAL A 667 -1.47 11.82 14.05
N PHE A 668 -1.88 11.96 12.79
CA PHE A 668 -3.25 12.34 12.43
C PHE A 668 -4.28 11.38 13.03
N ARG A 669 -4.12 10.05 12.84
CA ARG A 669 -5.07 9.06 13.40
C ARG A 669 -5.07 9.07 14.93
N MET A 670 -3.91 9.21 15.57
CA MET A 670 -3.82 9.23 17.03
C MET A 670 -4.53 10.45 17.61
N ASN A 671 -4.32 11.64 17.03
CA ASN A 671 -5.00 12.87 17.41
C ASN A 671 -6.51 12.77 17.17
N TYR A 672 -6.92 12.17 16.04
CA TYR A 672 -8.32 11.94 15.71
C TYR A 672 -9.00 10.96 16.68
N SER A 673 -8.35 9.84 17.00
CA SER A 673 -8.85 8.84 17.95
C SER A 673 -8.99 9.39 19.36
N ARG A 674 -8.21 10.41 19.74
CA ARG A 674 -8.38 11.13 21.01
C ARG A 674 -9.63 12.00 21.01
N LYS A 675 -10.00 12.60 19.87
CA LYS A 675 -11.21 13.42 19.72
C LYS A 675 -12.48 12.57 19.60
N ASN A 676 -12.42 11.43 18.90
CA ASN A 676 -13.58 10.57 18.63
C ASN A 676 -13.39 9.14 19.15
N HIS A 677 -14.31 8.67 19.99
CA HIS A 677 -14.27 7.36 20.66
C HIS A 677 -14.75 6.18 19.79
N GLU A 678 -15.22 6.42 18.57
CA GLU A 678 -15.82 5.37 17.74
C GLU A 678 -14.84 4.74 16.73
N ASN A 679 -14.77 3.41 16.75
CA ASN A 679 -13.98 2.59 15.82
C ASN A 679 -14.82 2.19 14.59
N GLY A 680 -15.01 3.12 13.66
CA GLY A 680 -15.67 2.84 12.38
C GLY A 680 -16.66 3.92 11.94
N ILE A 681 -17.34 3.66 10.82
CA ILE A 681 -18.51 4.46 10.42
C ILE A 681 -19.73 3.58 10.64
N VAL A 682 -20.62 4.04 11.52
CA VAL A 682 -21.84 3.36 11.91
C VAL A 682 -23.02 4.16 11.37
N PHE A 683 -23.89 3.49 10.64
CA PHE A 683 -25.18 4.04 10.23
C PHE A 683 -26.27 3.25 10.94
N GLU A 684 -27.12 3.97 11.66
CA GLU A 684 -28.33 3.42 12.25
C GLU A 684 -29.51 3.77 11.34
N VAL A 685 -30.22 2.73 10.90
CA VAL A 685 -31.43 2.89 10.09
C VAL A 685 -32.54 2.13 10.78
N GLU A 686 -33.52 2.88 11.24
CA GLU A 686 -34.78 2.34 11.74
C GLU A 686 -35.71 2.06 10.57
N VAL A 687 -36.26 0.85 10.50
CA VAL A 687 -37.23 0.45 9.49
C VAL A 687 -38.55 0.17 10.18
N SER A 688 -39.58 0.91 9.80
CA SER A 688 -40.94 0.66 10.23
C SER A 688 -41.54 -0.54 9.50
N ARG A 689 -42.50 -1.22 10.13
CA ARG A 689 -43.19 -2.38 9.53
C ARG A 689 -43.93 -2.00 8.24
N ASP A 690 -44.50 -0.80 8.17
CA ASP A 690 -45.25 -0.31 7.02
C ASP A 690 -44.34 -0.07 5.80
N GLU A 691 -43.14 0.47 6.00
CA GLU A 691 -42.12 0.60 4.95
C GLU A 691 -41.62 -0.78 4.48
N ALA A 692 -41.46 -1.73 5.40
CA ALA A 692 -41.06 -3.09 5.07
C ALA A 692 -42.15 -3.84 4.27
N LEU A 693 -43.42 -3.59 4.57
CA LEU A 693 -44.56 -4.12 3.82
C LEU A 693 -44.67 -3.46 2.44
N ALA A 694 -44.55 -2.14 2.33
CA ALA A 694 -44.55 -1.43 1.06
C ALA A 694 -43.43 -1.90 0.10
N THR A 695 -42.25 -2.27 0.64
CA THR A 695 -41.16 -2.84 -0.15
C THR A 695 -41.37 -4.31 -0.53
N LEU A 696 -42.06 -5.09 0.30
CA LEU A 696 -42.51 -6.45 -0.02
C LEU A 696 -43.60 -6.43 -1.10
N GLU A 697 -44.56 -5.50 -1.03
CA GLU A 697 -45.61 -5.27 -2.03
C GLU A 697 -45.03 -4.81 -3.37
N LEU A 698 -44.01 -3.94 -3.37
CA LEU A 698 -43.24 -3.60 -4.58
C LEU A 698 -42.60 -4.81 -5.28
N LYS A 699 -42.42 -5.93 -4.56
CA LYS A 699 -41.82 -7.17 -5.05
C LYS A 699 -42.85 -8.24 -5.42
N LYS A 700 -44.04 -8.23 -4.80
CA LYS A 700 -45.19 -9.09 -5.09
C LYS A 700 -46.29 -8.21 -5.71
N ASN A 701 -46.44 -8.22 -7.03
CA ASN A 701 -47.57 -7.58 -7.70
C ASN A 701 -48.91 -8.13 -7.19
N THR A 702 -49.51 -7.57 -6.13
CA THR A 702 -50.96 -7.49 -5.85
C THR A 702 -51.20 -6.77 -4.51
N HIS A 703 -52.12 -5.80 -4.53
CA HIS A 703 -52.60 -5.06 -3.36
C HIS A 703 -53.24 -5.97 -2.32
N THR A 704 -53.01 -5.69 -1.03
CA THR A 704 -54.01 -5.88 0.05
C THR A 704 -53.57 -5.07 1.28
N HIS A 705 -54.33 -4.02 1.60
CA HIS A 705 -54.17 -3.23 2.81
C HIS A 705 -54.46 -4.07 4.06
N THR A 706 -53.64 -3.96 5.10
CA THR A 706 -54.07 -4.21 6.50
C THR A 706 -53.27 -3.34 7.47
N HIS A 707 -53.99 -2.81 8.47
CA HIS A 707 -53.57 -1.78 9.42
C HIS A 707 -52.77 -2.30 10.63
N THR A 708 -51.79 -1.47 11.02
CA THR A 708 -51.28 -1.10 12.37
C THR A 708 -51.05 -2.16 13.46
N LEU A 709 -49.77 -2.45 13.70
CA LEU A 709 -49.19 -2.65 15.05
C LEU A 709 -47.68 -2.32 15.00
N HIS A 710 -47.28 -1.28 15.75
CA HIS A 710 -45.92 -0.73 15.78
C HIS A 710 -44.89 -1.73 16.30
N SER A 711 -44.00 -2.20 15.42
CA SER A 711 -42.67 -2.66 15.81
C SER A 711 -41.67 -2.14 14.78
N SER A 712 -40.87 -1.16 15.17
CA SER A 712 -39.75 -0.70 14.36
C SER A 712 -38.53 -1.57 14.65
N LEU A 713 -37.82 -1.97 13.60
CA LEU A 713 -36.59 -2.75 13.71
C LEU A 713 -35.41 -1.86 13.35
N VAL A 714 -34.44 -1.76 14.27
CA VAL A 714 -33.22 -0.99 14.06
C VAL A 714 -32.15 -1.87 13.42
N TYR A 715 -31.67 -1.45 12.25
CA TYR A 715 -30.55 -2.06 11.56
C TYR A 715 -29.30 -1.21 11.71
N LEU A 716 -28.17 -1.90 11.89
CA LEU A 716 -26.86 -1.30 12.03
C LEU A 716 -26.02 -1.61 10.78
N GLY A 717 -25.70 -0.57 10.03
CA GLY A 717 -24.72 -0.61 8.94
C GLY A 717 -23.33 -0.34 9.51
N ARG A 718 -22.40 -1.28 9.37
CA ARG A 718 -20.99 -1.08 9.76
C ARG A 718 -20.05 -1.27 8.58
N ARG A 719 -19.06 -0.38 8.46
CA ARG A 719 -17.87 -0.59 7.62
C ARG A 719 -16.59 -0.14 8.35
N SER A 720 -15.48 -0.79 8.02
CA SER A 720 -14.15 -0.31 8.42
C SER A 720 -13.82 0.98 7.66
N ARG A 721 -13.07 1.87 8.31
CA ARG A 721 -12.56 3.07 7.67
C ARG A 721 -11.52 2.68 6.62
N THR A 722 -11.50 3.43 5.52
CA THR A 722 -10.53 3.27 4.44
C THR A 722 -9.59 4.47 4.41
N LYS A 723 -8.47 4.36 3.67
CA LYS A 723 -7.53 5.48 3.46
C LYS A 723 -8.26 6.76 3.05
N SER A 724 -9.21 6.66 2.12
CA SER A 724 -9.93 7.84 1.64
C SER A 724 -10.77 8.50 2.73
N ASP A 725 -11.30 7.74 3.69
CA ASP A 725 -12.07 8.34 4.79
C ASP A 725 -11.18 9.18 5.72
N LEU A 726 -9.93 8.76 5.93
CA LEU A 726 -8.96 9.53 6.70
C LEU A 726 -8.52 10.78 5.92
N SER A 727 -8.17 10.63 4.64
CA SER A 727 -7.78 11.76 3.79
C SER A 727 -8.91 12.78 3.59
N MET A 728 -10.18 12.34 3.48
CA MET A 728 -11.33 13.24 3.42
C MET A 728 -11.47 14.08 4.70
N LYS A 729 -11.11 13.53 5.86
CA LYS A 729 -11.13 14.24 7.14
C LYS A 729 -9.93 15.15 7.33
N MET A 730 -8.77 14.76 6.79
CA MET A 730 -7.55 15.56 6.84
C MET A 730 -7.70 16.86 6.06
N TYR A 731 -8.37 16.82 4.90
CA TYR A 731 -8.58 17.97 4.02
C TYR A 731 -10.04 18.48 4.01
N GLU A 732 -10.80 18.26 5.09
CA GLU A 732 -12.26 18.51 5.10
C GLU A 732 -12.63 19.96 4.78
N GLU A 733 -11.90 20.91 5.35
CA GLU A 733 -12.13 22.36 5.16
C GLU A 733 -11.93 22.77 3.70
N GLU A 734 -10.84 22.33 3.08
CA GLU A 734 -10.52 22.65 1.68
C GLU A 734 -11.46 21.96 0.68
N ILE A 735 -11.86 20.71 0.96
CA ILE A 735 -12.76 19.95 0.09
C ILE A 735 -14.08 20.69 -0.11
N GLN A 736 -14.68 21.17 0.99
CA GLN A 736 -16.00 21.80 0.95
C GLN A 736 -15.95 23.22 0.38
N HIS A 737 -14.94 24.01 0.77
CA HIS A 737 -14.87 25.43 0.41
C HIS A 737 -14.25 25.68 -0.97
N GLU A 738 -13.26 24.90 -1.38
CA GLU A 738 -12.43 25.20 -2.55
C GLU A 738 -12.59 24.15 -3.65
N TRP A 739 -12.41 22.86 -3.34
CA TRP A 739 -12.28 21.86 -4.41
C TRP A 739 -13.60 21.58 -5.12
N TYR A 740 -14.71 21.50 -4.38
CA TYR A 740 -16.03 21.29 -4.97
C TYR A 740 -16.56 22.53 -5.68
N THR A 741 -16.28 23.73 -5.16
CA THR A 741 -16.72 24.99 -5.77
C THR A 741 -15.98 25.22 -7.10
N GLU A 742 -14.66 24.99 -7.13
CA GLU A 742 -13.85 25.03 -8.35
C GLU A 742 -14.32 24.00 -9.37
N TYR A 743 -14.58 22.75 -8.95
CA TYR A 743 -15.10 21.71 -9.81
C TYR A 743 -16.46 22.09 -10.43
N SER A 744 -17.37 22.64 -9.63
CA SER A 744 -18.66 23.10 -10.14
C SER A 744 -18.51 24.26 -11.13
N ARG A 745 -17.54 25.15 -10.93
CA ARG A 745 -17.23 26.25 -11.86
C ARG A 745 -16.70 25.73 -13.20
N GLU A 746 -15.81 24.74 -13.19
CA GLU A 746 -15.25 24.15 -14.42
C GLU A 746 -16.26 23.31 -15.22
N ASN A 747 -17.27 22.74 -14.56
CA ASN A 747 -18.27 21.87 -15.21
C ASN A 747 -19.62 22.56 -15.47
N LEU A 748 -19.76 23.85 -15.12
CA LEU A 748 -20.87 24.65 -15.64
C LEU A 748 -20.67 24.76 -17.16
N PRO A 749 -21.67 24.44 -17.98
CA PRO A 749 -21.60 24.80 -19.39
C PRO A 749 -21.38 26.31 -19.45
N GLU A 750 -20.45 26.79 -20.30
CA GLU A 750 -20.45 28.18 -20.72
C GLU A 750 -21.87 28.48 -21.21
N GLN A 751 -22.67 29.13 -20.37
CA GLN A 751 -23.93 29.71 -20.80
C GLN A 751 -23.55 30.72 -21.87
N ASP A 752 -24.10 30.52 -23.06
CA ASP A 752 -24.08 31.43 -24.20
C ASP A 752 -24.05 32.90 -23.75
N GLN A 753 -22.85 33.48 -23.67
CA GLN A 753 -22.64 34.94 -23.56
C GLN A 753 -23.10 35.68 -24.83
N SER A 754 -23.72 34.98 -25.78
CA SER A 754 -24.34 35.51 -26.98
C SER A 754 -25.82 35.91 -26.79
N LEU A 755 -26.51 35.47 -25.73
CA LEU A 755 -27.94 35.74 -25.53
C LEU A 755 -28.27 36.90 -24.58
N GLU A 756 -27.32 37.36 -23.75
CA GLU A 756 -27.49 38.58 -22.94
C GLU A 756 -26.98 39.85 -23.64
N ARG A 757 -26.36 39.73 -24.82
CA ARG A 757 -25.86 40.88 -25.59
C ARG A 757 -26.87 41.48 -26.58
N GLU A 758 -28.07 40.91 -26.70
CA GLU A 758 -29.15 41.41 -27.58
C GLU A 758 -30.27 42.16 -26.84
N LEU A 759 -30.24 42.25 -25.50
CA LEU A 759 -31.31 42.93 -24.73
C LEU A 759 -30.96 44.31 -24.18
N ASP A 760 -29.74 44.81 -24.42
CA ASP A 760 -29.34 46.19 -24.08
C ASP A 760 -28.97 46.94 -25.36
N SER A 761 -29.99 47.34 -26.12
CA SER A 761 -29.87 48.39 -27.13
C SER A 761 -30.82 49.54 -26.76
N PRO A 762 -30.31 50.68 -26.23
CA PRO A 762 -31.09 51.89 -26.19
C PRO A 762 -30.95 52.64 -27.51
N VAL A 763 -32.08 52.74 -28.19
CA VAL A 763 -32.57 53.80 -29.09
C VAL A 763 -31.59 54.94 -29.41
N SER A 764 -31.42 55.17 -30.70
CA SER A 764 -30.66 56.25 -31.35
C SER A 764 -31.27 57.66 -31.17
N ASP A 765 -30.37 58.60 -30.85
CA ASP A 765 -30.27 60.02 -31.27
C ASP A 765 -31.22 61.11 -30.70
N PRO A 766 -30.84 62.42 -30.73
CA PRO A 766 -29.63 63.06 -31.31
C PRO A 766 -28.85 64.04 -30.39
N SER A 767 -27.63 64.38 -30.82
CA SER A 767 -26.78 65.47 -30.31
C SER A 767 -27.35 66.88 -30.58
N PRO A 768 -26.84 67.97 -29.93
CA PRO A 768 -25.77 68.73 -30.61
C PRO A 768 -24.77 69.60 -29.76
N PHE A 769 -23.56 69.79 -30.31
CA PHE A 769 -22.69 71.01 -30.31
C PHE A 769 -21.76 71.39 -29.11
N PRO A 770 -20.66 72.18 -29.34
CA PRO A 770 -19.27 71.76 -29.03
C PRO A 770 -18.37 72.78 -28.23
N GLU A 771 -17.15 72.31 -27.84
CA GLU A 771 -15.88 73.04 -27.55
C GLU A 771 -15.82 74.07 -26.37
N PRO A 772 -14.62 74.56 -25.88
CA PRO A 772 -13.21 74.37 -26.33
C PRO A 772 -12.10 74.15 -25.24
N GLN A 773 -10.93 73.68 -25.73
CA GLN A 773 -9.51 74.01 -25.43
C GLN A 773 -8.98 74.39 -24.00
N LEU A 774 -7.86 73.78 -23.57
CA LEU A 774 -6.46 74.32 -23.64
C LEU A 774 -5.53 73.85 -22.47
N ASN A 775 -4.34 73.38 -22.85
CA ASN A 775 -3.01 73.26 -22.17
C ASN A 775 -2.78 73.74 -20.73
N ALA A 776 -2.05 72.94 -19.93
CA ALA A 776 -0.81 73.32 -19.19
C ALA A 776 -0.21 72.11 -18.42
N GLN A 777 0.97 71.63 -18.81
CA GLN A 777 2.23 71.70 -18.03
C GLN A 777 2.18 71.27 -16.55
N THR A 778 2.79 70.12 -16.24
CA THR A 778 4.00 69.97 -15.38
C THR A 778 4.19 68.49 -14.98
N GLY A 779 5.35 67.91 -15.33
CA GLY A 779 5.92 66.77 -14.57
C GLY A 779 6.67 67.29 -13.33
N PRO A 780 7.56 66.51 -12.67
CA PRO A 780 7.95 65.12 -12.96
C PRO A 780 8.20 64.24 -11.69
N HIS A 781 8.59 62.96 -11.91
CA HIS A 781 9.46 62.10 -11.05
C HIS A 781 8.94 61.74 -9.64
N ARG A 782 9.12 60.55 -9.04
CA ARG A 782 10.12 59.47 -9.09
C ARG A 782 9.49 58.28 -8.31
N VAL A 783 9.66 57.03 -8.77
CA VAL A 783 10.43 55.94 -8.08
C VAL A 783 9.92 55.65 -6.66
N ASN A 784 9.22 54.53 -6.40
CA ASN A 784 9.66 53.13 -6.45
C ASN A 784 8.46 52.19 -6.53
#